data_AF-A0A968LG96-F1
#
_entry.id   AF-A0A968LG96-F1
#
_cell.length_a   1.000
_cell.length_b   1.000
_cell.length_c   1.000
_cell.angle_alpha   90.00
_cell.angle_beta   90.00
_cell.angle_gamma   90.00
#
_symmetry.space_group_name_H-M   'P 1'
#
loop_
_entity.id
_entity.type
_entity.pdbx_description
1 polymer ?
#
loop_
_entity_poly.entity_id
_entity_poly.type
_entity_poly.pdbx_seq_one_letter_code
_entity_poly.pdbx_strand_id
1 'polypeptide(L)'
;MSSTFPTLPTGPFEHVALDYARLRAEGIRLLGRLAGQQWTDFNTSDPGVTILEQLCYAITDLAYRTNYPIRDLLAGSAQAMPEPAAILSCNPVTLTDLRKLALDDALIENAWIDDELEPELVFHYQEAGSKLDFGAGDGEFDAGPVELHGLHRVLLQPTTQTTSTQAEQSVIARLHQHRGLGEDFEFAQLGEFPVWVDAEVEVGPVVDLSAVEAAILAQLGAYLNPVVRFVSASEAEARGQRLEQIFEGPLLARGVVAALPERRSAIYSSDLIHAIMDVPEVRAVRSLKLRGESIWMLEVPAGKFAKLSTADSNIRLHVGTTPTHAAQTEAPPQIGSIPVEAPISGRERELGLYASIQDQLPATYGIGALGLPASASAQRKAQARQLEAYLLIFDQLLANAFAQLAHAHELLVPAAEDAPTYFTQAVAEPYLQDLLAGPTDVDEPTTERRRRFLAHLLARFGEHLGDHRLPGNVALSSVRKRDYLQQFPQLSAGRGSGANVLAWIANQPLDEGVSTFERRIRLLLGLPADTRFHVIEHVLLRPIGEDAGQLEPDSETQVPLLETEGIADPWSLQISVAFERPDDEDFAELIEHTLLSETPAHLTVHLHWFEDANSWLEFEAAWADYRVRYGEYRREPLTPAVVPIDPAAHHLERLRLRDARDRLLESLSIGLTYPLRDIPLPTHAFVESGEQATILLPFSQIGVTYYLVDADDLGAVLTAGEPGTGDVLALATPEIFADLSCRVLAVKTGSNPPREAHLHGTIAVQEGVDPKVGVTYAQFVEYGATVQVSIHPAQKNVEYKLYFDDPNTPVSDVQSGPEGSTVVLTMLAPVYEDIDLHVRGQLIVGTPHEGDLLASVAVRVAPNFGQTVTLDAGVVAFGGGTMLVLPNTQASVRYRVWGRTIAASEFVFTVDEPAFAVIPVQGEGEAL
;
A
#
# COMPACT_ATOMS: atom_id res chain seq x y z
N MET A 1 -28.66 -5.68 -44.66
CA MET A 1 -29.21 -4.32 -44.85
C MET A 1 -28.75 -3.81 -46.21
N SER A 2 -29.66 -3.19 -46.97
CA SER A 2 -29.43 -2.68 -48.33
C SER A 2 -28.45 -1.50 -48.30
N SER A 3 -27.35 -1.58 -49.06
CA SER A 3 -26.38 -0.51 -49.21
C SER A 3 -26.84 0.46 -50.32
N THR A 4 -27.63 1.46 -49.96
CA THR A 4 -27.83 2.65 -50.77
C THR A 4 -26.57 3.52 -50.69
N PHE A 5 -25.86 3.69 -51.80
CA PHE A 5 -24.83 4.72 -51.92
C PHE A 5 -25.46 6.09 -51.63
N PRO A 6 -24.84 6.94 -50.79
CA PRO A 6 -25.37 8.27 -50.52
C PRO A 6 -25.26 9.12 -51.79
N THR A 7 -26.39 9.51 -52.37
CA THR A 7 -26.47 10.60 -53.33
C THR A 7 -26.12 11.91 -52.62
N LEU A 8 -25.29 12.75 -53.27
CA LEU A 8 -24.96 14.09 -52.78
C LEU A 8 -26.26 14.87 -52.46
N PRO A 9 -26.37 15.50 -51.28
CA PRO A 9 -27.60 16.16 -50.86
C PRO A 9 -27.92 17.35 -51.78
N THR A 10 -29.10 17.32 -52.40
CA THR A 10 -29.66 18.41 -53.21
C THR A 10 -30.76 19.13 -52.40
N GLY A 11 -30.36 19.86 -51.36
CA GLY A 11 -31.25 20.59 -50.46
C GLY A 11 -30.49 21.75 -49.81
N PRO A 12 -31.17 22.77 -49.22
CA PRO A 12 -30.52 24.02 -48.86
C PRO A 12 -29.37 23.76 -47.90
N PHE A 13 -28.16 24.06 -48.37
CA PHE A 13 -26.97 23.91 -47.57
C PHE A 13 -26.97 24.93 -46.44
N GLU A 14 -26.62 24.50 -45.22
CA GLU A 14 -26.60 25.37 -44.04
C GLU A 14 -25.65 26.56 -44.20
N HIS A 15 -24.55 26.38 -44.96
CA HIS A 15 -23.54 27.40 -45.20
C HIS A 15 -23.39 27.72 -46.69
N VAL A 16 -23.26 29.00 -47.05
CA VAL A 16 -23.13 29.46 -48.46
C VAL A 16 -21.93 28.82 -49.16
N ALA A 17 -20.85 28.54 -48.44
CA ALA A 17 -19.66 27.91 -49.00
C ALA A 17 -19.88 26.46 -49.48
N LEU A 18 -20.94 25.77 -49.01
CA LEU A 18 -21.30 24.44 -49.51
C LEU A 18 -22.15 24.51 -50.80
N ASP A 19 -22.69 25.69 -51.12
CA ASP A 19 -23.49 25.94 -52.31
C ASP A 19 -22.65 26.70 -53.35
N TYR A 20 -22.03 25.93 -54.25
CA TYR A 20 -21.22 26.48 -55.34
C TYR A 20 -21.93 27.60 -56.12
N ALA A 21 -23.22 27.44 -56.44
CA ALA A 21 -23.95 28.39 -57.27
C ALA A 21 -24.17 29.71 -56.53
N ARG A 22 -24.48 29.64 -55.22
CA ARG A 22 -24.59 30.84 -54.38
C ARG A 22 -23.24 31.50 -54.14
N LEU A 23 -22.19 30.71 -53.90
CA LEU A 23 -20.83 31.23 -53.72
C LEU A 23 -20.34 31.98 -54.96
N ARG A 24 -20.59 31.43 -56.15
CA ARG A 24 -20.31 32.08 -57.44
C ARG A 24 -21.13 33.36 -57.62
N ALA A 25 -22.42 33.34 -57.30
CA ALA A 25 -23.27 34.53 -57.39
C ALA A 25 -22.77 35.65 -56.45
N GLU A 26 -22.32 35.30 -55.25
CA GLU A 26 -21.72 36.22 -54.30
C GLU A 26 -20.38 36.77 -54.79
N GLY A 27 -19.54 35.92 -55.38
CA GLY A 27 -18.30 36.34 -56.04
C GLY A 27 -18.54 37.36 -57.16
N ILE A 28 -19.51 37.12 -58.04
CA ILE A 28 -19.90 38.06 -59.10
C ILE A 28 -20.44 39.36 -58.50
N ARG A 29 -21.26 39.28 -57.45
CA ARG A 29 -21.78 40.46 -56.75
C ARG A 29 -20.65 41.32 -56.16
N LEU A 30 -19.63 40.70 -55.57
CA LEU A 30 -18.45 41.38 -55.04
C LEU A 30 -17.62 42.02 -56.16
N LEU A 31 -17.39 41.31 -57.27
CA LEU A 31 -16.72 41.88 -58.44
C LEU A 31 -17.48 43.08 -59.02
N GLY A 32 -18.80 42.99 -59.16
CA GLY A 32 -19.64 44.10 -59.61
C GLY A 32 -19.55 45.31 -58.69
N ARG A 33 -19.44 45.10 -57.37
CA ARG A 33 -19.27 46.18 -56.39
C ARG A 33 -17.87 46.81 -56.43
N LEU A 34 -16.82 45.99 -56.53
CA LEU A 34 -15.43 46.43 -56.42
C LEU A 34 -14.88 46.98 -57.75
N ALA A 35 -15.27 46.36 -58.87
CA ALA A 35 -14.69 46.60 -60.19
C ALA A 35 -15.73 46.88 -61.28
N GLY A 36 -17.03 46.97 -60.98
CA GLY A 36 -18.10 47.10 -61.98
C GLY A 36 -18.06 48.36 -62.85
N GLN A 37 -17.21 49.34 -62.53
CA GLN A 37 -16.94 50.49 -63.41
C GLN A 37 -15.89 50.20 -64.49
N GLN A 38 -15.00 49.22 -64.27
CA GLN A 38 -13.90 48.84 -65.16
C GLN A 38 -14.12 47.48 -65.84
N TRP A 39 -14.70 46.52 -65.13
CA TRP A 39 -15.01 45.18 -65.61
C TRP A 39 -16.53 44.97 -65.58
N THR A 40 -17.15 44.96 -66.75
CA THR A 40 -18.62 44.92 -66.91
C THR A 40 -19.13 43.61 -67.50
N ASP A 41 -18.25 42.77 -68.04
CA ASP A 41 -18.59 41.47 -68.64
C ASP A 41 -18.37 40.33 -67.62
N PHE A 42 -19.47 39.78 -67.09
CA PHE A 42 -19.47 38.67 -66.15
C PHE A 42 -19.99 37.36 -66.77
N ASN A 43 -19.86 37.21 -68.09
CA ASN A 43 -20.23 35.98 -68.79
C ASN A 43 -19.24 34.84 -68.55
N THR A 44 -19.68 33.59 -68.72
CA THR A 44 -18.85 32.38 -68.54
C THR A 44 -17.70 32.26 -69.53
N SER A 45 -17.71 33.04 -70.62
CA SER A 45 -16.61 33.09 -71.59
C SER A 45 -15.44 33.96 -71.12
N ASP A 46 -15.65 34.81 -70.10
CA ASP A 46 -14.60 35.69 -69.58
C ASP A 46 -13.59 34.89 -68.73
N PRO A 47 -12.28 35.01 -69.00
CA PRO A 47 -11.26 34.28 -68.24
C PRO A 47 -11.25 34.55 -66.74
N GLY A 48 -11.52 35.78 -66.31
CA GLY A 48 -11.60 36.13 -64.90
C GLY A 48 -12.81 35.47 -64.22
N VAL A 49 -13.93 35.31 -64.93
CA VAL A 49 -15.08 34.54 -64.42
C VAL A 49 -14.74 33.06 -64.32
N THR A 50 -14.00 32.48 -65.29
CA THR A 50 -13.57 31.07 -65.19
C THR A 50 -12.60 30.83 -64.03
N ILE A 51 -11.72 31.79 -63.71
CA ILE A 51 -10.85 31.72 -62.52
C ILE A 51 -11.70 31.79 -61.24
N LEU A 52 -12.66 32.73 -61.17
CA LEU A 52 -13.58 32.82 -60.04
C LEU A 52 -14.34 31.50 -59.83
N GLU A 53 -14.76 30.85 -60.91
CA GLU A 53 -15.44 29.55 -60.85
C GLU A 53 -14.56 28.45 -60.24
N GLN A 54 -13.26 28.39 -60.58
CA GLN A 54 -12.34 27.43 -59.96
C GLN A 54 -12.08 27.75 -58.48
N LEU A 55 -11.94 29.03 -58.13
CA LEU A 55 -11.82 29.46 -56.74
C LEU A 55 -13.07 29.06 -55.92
N CYS A 56 -14.26 29.27 -56.48
CA CYS A 56 -15.51 28.86 -55.85
C CYS A 56 -15.57 27.35 -55.66
N TYR A 57 -15.09 26.56 -56.63
CA TYR A 57 -15.05 25.11 -56.52
C TYR A 57 -14.11 24.65 -55.39
N ALA A 58 -12.89 25.18 -55.33
CA ALA A 58 -11.92 24.84 -54.28
C ALA A 58 -12.41 25.22 -52.87
N ILE A 59 -13.05 26.39 -52.72
CA ILE A 59 -13.68 26.79 -51.45
C ILE A 59 -14.84 25.85 -51.08
N THR A 60 -15.61 25.39 -52.08
CA THR A 60 -16.71 24.44 -51.87
C THR A 60 -16.19 23.08 -51.40
N ASP A 61 -15.09 22.59 -51.95
CA ASP A 61 -14.41 21.36 -51.49
C ASP A 61 -13.90 21.52 -50.04
N LEU A 62 -13.23 22.63 -49.73
CA LEU A 62 -12.77 22.90 -48.37
C LEU A 62 -13.94 22.92 -47.36
N ALA A 63 -15.04 23.59 -47.71
CA ALA A 63 -16.25 23.63 -46.89
C ALA A 63 -16.87 22.24 -46.71
N TYR A 64 -16.92 21.45 -47.78
CA TYR A 64 -17.41 20.07 -47.75
C TYR A 64 -16.61 19.20 -46.77
N ARG A 65 -15.27 19.29 -46.80
CA ARG A 65 -14.40 18.53 -45.88
C ARG A 65 -14.49 19.03 -44.44
N THR A 66 -14.63 20.33 -44.24
CA THR A 66 -14.84 20.92 -42.91
C THR A 66 -16.15 20.44 -42.27
N ASN A 67 -17.13 20.02 -43.08
CA ASN A 67 -18.42 19.52 -42.62
C ASN A 67 -18.47 18.00 -42.37
N TYR A 68 -17.33 17.30 -42.38
CA TYR A 68 -17.29 15.91 -41.95
C TYR A 68 -17.64 15.77 -40.45
N PRO A 69 -18.16 14.61 -40.01
CA PRO A 69 -18.41 14.36 -38.60
C PRO A 69 -17.16 14.66 -37.76
N ILE A 70 -17.34 15.32 -36.61
CA ILE A 70 -16.19 15.76 -35.77
C ILE A 70 -15.24 14.60 -35.41
N ARG A 71 -15.78 13.40 -35.16
CA ARG A 71 -14.98 12.19 -34.89
C ARG A 71 -14.04 11.82 -36.04
N ASP A 72 -14.41 12.10 -37.28
CA ASP A 72 -13.58 11.83 -38.46
C ASP A 72 -12.53 12.95 -38.65
N LEU A 73 -12.87 14.20 -38.29
CA LEU A 73 -11.92 15.33 -38.31
C LEU A 73 -10.82 15.19 -37.24
N LEU A 74 -11.13 14.49 -36.15
CA LEU A 74 -10.19 14.19 -35.06
C LEU A 74 -9.57 12.79 -35.18
N ALA A 75 -9.96 11.99 -36.18
CA ALA A 75 -9.43 10.65 -36.37
C ALA A 75 -7.91 10.71 -36.65
N GLY A 76 -7.14 9.82 -36.00
CA GLY A 76 -5.67 9.84 -36.02
C GLY A 76 -5.03 10.58 -34.84
N SER A 77 -5.79 11.38 -34.09
CA SER A 77 -5.34 12.02 -32.85
C SER A 77 -5.77 11.22 -31.62
N ALA A 78 -5.18 10.04 -31.42
CA ALA A 78 -5.47 9.18 -30.26
C ALA A 78 -5.24 9.87 -28.88
N GLN A 79 -4.60 11.04 -28.87
CA GLN A 79 -4.23 11.82 -27.69
C GLN A 79 -5.07 13.10 -27.47
N ALA A 80 -6.06 13.41 -28.32
CA ALA A 80 -6.73 14.71 -28.25
C ALA A 80 -7.69 14.88 -27.06
N MET A 81 -8.38 13.82 -26.62
CA MET A 81 -9.33 13.90 -25.52
C MET A 81 -9.35 12.60 -24.70
N PRO A 82 -9.45 12.69 -23.36
CA PRO A 82 -9.59 11.53 -22.50
C PRO A 82 -10.93 10.82 -22.75
N GLU A 83 -10.96 9.51 -22.53
CA GLU A 83 -12.17 8.70 -22.61
C GLU A 83 -13.16 9.05 -21.49
N PRO A 84 -14.49 8.83 -21.68
CA PRO A 84 -15.49 9.08 -20.66
C PRO A 84 -15.17 8.42 -19.31
N ALA A 85 -14.71 7.17 -19.33
CA ALA A 85 -14.33 6.45 -18.13
C ALA A 85 -13.21 7.14 -17.35
N ALA A 86 -12.23 7.73 -18.03
CA ALA A 86 -11.09 8.40 -17.41
C ALA A 86 -11.42 9.79 -16.85
N ILE A 87 -12.47 10.45 -17.36
CA ILE A 87 -12.81 11.84 -17.00
C ILE A 87 -14.04 11.96 -16.10
N LEU A 88 -14.96 10.99 -16.15
CA LEU A 88 -16.18 10.98 -15.34
C LEU A 88 -15.99 10.25 -14.01
N SER A 89 -15.09 9.27 -13.94
CA SER A 89 -14.76 8.58 -12.69
C SER A 89 -13.97 9.48 -11.75
N CYS A 90 -14.18 9.30 -10.45
CA CYS A 90 -13.38 9.92 -9.40
C CYS A 90 -12.82 8.87 -8.44
N ASN A 91 -11.78 9.22 -7.68
CA ASN A 91 -11.36 8.41 -6.54
C ASN A 91 -12.50 8.32 -5.51
N PRO A 92 -12.51 7.28 -4.65
CA PRO A 92 -13.57 7.11 -3.66
C PRO A 92 -13.63 8.31 -2.72
N VAL A 93 -14.84 8.87 -2.58
CA VAL A 93 -15.13 10.00 -1.68
C VAL A 93 -16.24 9.68 -0.68
N THR A 94 -16.87 8.50 -0.82
CA THR A 94 -17.90 8.01 0.09
C THR A 94 -17.56 6.60 0.56
N LEU A 95 -18.14 6.17 1.67
CA LEU A 95 -18.03 4.77 2.14
C LEU A 95 -18.56 3.78 1.12
N THR A 96 -19.58 4.19 0.36
CA THR A 96 -20.14 3.38 -0.73
C THR A 96 -19.09 3.15 -1.81
N ASP A 97 -18.29 4.17 -2.14
CA ASP A 97 -17.23 4.08 -3.12
C ASP A 97 -16.03 3.27 -2.60
N LEU A 98 -15.62 3.47 -1.35
CA LEU A 98 -14.62 2.62 -0.68
C LEU A 98 -15.06 1.15 -0.70
N ARG A 99 -16.35 0.89 -0.44
CA ARG A 99 -16.93 -0.46 -0.50
C ARG A 99 -16.87 -1.03 -1.92
N LYS A 100 -17.26 -0.27 -2.94
CA LYS A 100 -17.15 -0.70 -4.35
C LYS A 100 -15.70 -1.06 -4.69
N LEU A 101 -14.75 -0.26 -4.22
CA LEU A 101 -13.33 -0.47 -4.48
C LEU A 101 -12.80 -1.72 -3.77
N ALA A 102 -13.16 -1.95 -2.50
CA ALA A 102 -12.82 -3.17 -1.77
C ALA A 102 -13.40 -4.44 -2.41
N LEU A 103 -14.61 -4.34 -3.00
CA LEU A 103 -15.28 -5.42 -3.72
C LEU A 103 -14.69 -5.68 -5.12
N ASP A 104 -13.88 -4.78 -5.66
CA ASP A 104 -13.31 -4.89 -7.01
C ASP A 104 -12.14 -5.91 -7.09
N ASP A 105 -12.14 -6.87 -6.18
CA ASP A 105 -11.19 -7.96 -6.10
C ASP A 105 -11.87 -9.33 -6.23
N ALA A 106 -11.35 -10.19 -7.10
CA ALA A 106 -11.94 -11.51 -7.35
C ALA A 106 -11.80 -12.46 -6.14
N LEU A 107 -10.88 -12.20 -5.21
CA LEU A 107 -10.66 -12.98 -4.00
C LEU A 107 -11.65 -12.65 -2.88
N ILE A 108 -12.43 -11.58 -3.06
CA ILE A 108 -13.41 -11.07 -2.10
C ILE A 108 -14.83 -11.41 -2.57
N GLU A 109 -15.58 -12.08 -1.71
CA GLU A 109 -16.99 -12.38 -1.94
C GLU A 109 -17.87 -11.20 -1.53
N ASN A 110 -17.56 -10.58 -0.38
CA ASN A 110 -18.21 -9.37 0.10
C ASN A 110 -17.26 -8.52 0.97
N ALA A 111 -17.58 -7.24 1.11
CA ALA A 111 -16.87 -6.30 1.96
C ALA A 111 -17.83 -5.22 2.48
N TRP A 112 -17.53 -4.68 3.66
CA TRP A 112 -18.26 -3.59 4.29
C TRP A 112 -17.28 -2.57 4.86
N ILE A 113 -17.70 -1.31 4.91
CA ILE A 113 -16.96 -0.18 5.45
C ILE A 113 -17.83 0.40 6.55
N ASP A 114 -17.36 0.34 7.80
CA ASP A 114 -18.02 0.93 8.96
C ASP A 114 -17.21 2.17 9.41
N ASP A 115 -17.88 3.29 9.69
CA ASP A 115 -17.27 4.53 10.24
C ASP A 115 -17.00 4.45 11.74
N GLU A 116 -17.60 3.48 12.42
CA GLU A 116 -17.50 3.30 13.85
C GLU A 116 -16.37 2.30 14.15
N LEU A 117 -15.20 2.83 14.52
CA LEU A 117 -14.09 2.07 15.05
C LEU A 117 -14.02 2.28 16.57
N GLU A 118 -14.14 1.20 17.34
CA GLU A 118 -13.70 1.24 18.74
C GLU A 118 -12.18 1.38 18.73
N PRO A 119 -11.62 2.50 19.23
CA PRO A 119 -10.19 2.70 19.19
C PRO A 119 -9.51 1.70 20.13
N GLU A 120 -8.35 1.19 19.71
CA GLU A 120 -7.55 0.27 20.53
C GLU A 120 -7.12 0.92 21.86
N LEU A 121 -6.92 2.25 21.82
CA LEU A 121 -6.61 3.08 22.98
C LEU A 121 -7.64 4.19 23.13
N VAL A 122 -8.19 4.32 24.33
CA VAL A 122 -9.13 5.39 24.69
C VAL A 122 -8.38 6.45 25.49
N PHE A 123 -8.44 7.69 25.02
CA PHE A 123 -7.85 8.84 25.68
C PHE A 123 -8.90 9.93 25.90
N HIS A 124 -8.66 10.74 26.93
CA HIS A 124 -9.55 11.80 27.38
C HIS A 124 -8.83 13.13 27.37
N TYR A 125 -9.54 14.18 26.96
CA TYR A 125 -9.02 15.54 27.00
C TYR A 125 -9.31 16.21 28.34
N GLN A 126 -8.25 16.71 28.99
CA GLN A 126 -8.32 17.54 30.18
C GLN A 126 -8.20 19.01 29.78
N GLU A 127 -9.33 19.73 29.86
CA GLU A 127 -9.38 21.18 29.61
C GLU A 127 -8.48 21.95 30.60
N ALA A 128 -8.45 21.50 31.86
CA ALA A 128 -7.55 22.02 32.88
C ALA A 128 -6.09 21.58 32.61
N GLY A 129 -5.38 22.38 31.80
CA GLY A 129 -3.98 22.14 31.45
C GLY A 129 -3.74 21.69 30.01
N SER A 130 -4.79 21.56 29.21
CA SER A 130 -4.72 21.22 27.77
C SER A 130 -3.97 19.91 27.48
N LYS A 131 -4.33 18.84 28.19
CA LYS A 131 -3.63 17.55 28.14
C LYS A 131 -4.52 16.43 27.63
N LEU A 132 -3.91 15.45 26.97
CA LEU A 132 -4.52 14.19 26.60
C LEU A 132 -3.95 13.09 27.47
N ASP A 133 -4.82 12.39 28.20
CA ASP A 133 -4.45 11.32 29.13
C ASP A 133 -5.09 9.98 28.71
N PHE A 134 -4.44 8.89 29.09
CA PHE A 134 -4.98 7.55 28.88
C PHE A 134 -5.98 7.19 29.98
N GLY A 135 -7.23 6.91 29.59
CA GLY A 135 -8.28 6.43 30.48
C GLY A 135 -8.77 7.42 31.54
N ALA A 136 -9.94 7.11 32.09
CA ALA A 136 -10.47 7.83 33.24
C ALA A 136 -9.72 7.38 34.51
N GLY A 137 -8.64 8.04 34.90
CA GLY A 137 -8.13 7.95 36.28
C GLY A 137 -9.25 8.20 37.31
N ASP A 138 -8.99 7.96 38.60
CA ASP A 138 -9.99 8.09 39.68
C ASP A 138 -10.61 9.51 39.84
N GLY A 139 -10.25 10.48 38.98
CA GLY A 139 -10.86 11.80 38.87
C GLY A 139 -12.01 11.83 37.86
N GLU A 140 -13.07 12.59 38.17
CA GLU A 140 -14.08 12.98 37.18
C GLU A 140 -13.39 13.77 36.06
N PHE A 141 -13.31 13.20 34.85
CA PHE A 141 -12.91 13.94 33.66
C PHE A 141 -14.09 14.83 33.25
N ASP A 142 -13.83 16.12 33.01
CA ASP A 142 -14.85 17.08 32.60
C ASP A 142 -15.41 16.78 31.19
N ALA A 143 -14.69 16.00 30.36
CA ALA A 143 -15.03 15.65 28.99
C ALA A 143 -15.04 14.12 28.73
N GLY A 144 -15.88 13.69 27.77
CA GLY A 144 -15.94 12.31 27.29
C GLY A 144 -14.66 11.84 26.59
N PRO A 145 -14.59 10.56 26.16
CA PRO A 145 -13.46 10.06 25.38
C PRO A 145 -13.34 10.86 24.07
N VAL A 146 -12.12 11.03 23.57
CA VAL A 146 -11.90 11.67 22.27
C VAL A 146 -12.36 10.72 21.16
N GLU A 147 -13.30 11.19 20.35
CA GLU A 147 -13.83 10.45 19.20
C GLU A 147 -12.98 10.74 17.97
N LEU A 148 -12.20 9.75 17.52
CA LEU A 148 -11.42 9.88 16.30
C LEU A 148 -12.33 9.76 15.06
N HIS A 149 -12.18 10.69 14.12
CA HIS A 149 -12.85 10.71 12.83
C HIS A 149 -11.86 10.51 11.68
N GLY A 150 -12.36 10.01 10.55
CA GLY A 150 -11.54 9.66 9.39
C GLY A 150 -10.88 8.27 9.49
N LEU A 151 -11.28 7.45 10.46
CA LEU A 151 -10.84 6.05 10.56
C LEU A 151 -11.95 5.12 10.11
N HIS A 152 -11.66 4.32 9.09
CA HIS A 152 -12.62 3.43 8.45
C HIS A 152 -12.31 1.97 8.77
N ARG A 153 -13.28 1.24 9.31
CA ARG A 153 -13.14 -0.21 9.54
C ARG A 153 -13.58 -0.98 8.29
N VAL A 154 -12.62 -1.68 7.68
CA VAL A 154 -12.81 -2.49 6.48
C VAL A 154 -13.02 -3.95 6.87
N LEU A 155 -14.24 -4.42 6.67
CA LEU A 155 -14.66 -5.77 7.00
C LEU A 155 -14.67 -6.65 5.76
N LEU A 156 -13.86 -7.71 5.77
CA LEU A 156 -13.66 -8.57 4.60
C LEU A 156 -14.30 -9.94 4.77
N GLN A 157 -14.98 -10.40 3.72
CA GLN A 157 -15.39 -11.78 3.53
C GLN A 157 -14.64 -12.36 2.31
N PRO A 158 -13.52 -13.07 2.54
CA PRO A 158 -12.79 -13.77 1.50
C PRO A 158 -13.61 -14.92 0.90
N THR A 159 -13.31 -15.28 -0.35
CA THR A 159 -13.90 -16.48 -0.97
C THR A 159 -13.38 -17.77 -0.32
N THR A 160 -14.17 -18.85 -0.38
CA THR A 160 -13.84 -20.15 0.24
C THR A 160 -12.63 -20.87 -0.36
N GLN A 161 -12.10 -20.42 -1.51
CA GLN A 161 -11.02 -21.08 -2.24
C GLN A 161 -9.64 -20.43 -2.04
N THR A 162 -9.55 -19.36 -1.25
CA THR A 162 -8.33 -18.54 -1.13
C THR A 162 -7.80 -18.56 0.31
N THR A 163 -6.48 -18.47 0.48
CA THR A 163 -5.88 -18.13 1.77
C THR A 163 -6.31 -16.72 2.17
N SER A 164 -6.97 -16.56 3.31
CA SER A 164 -7.51 -15.27 3.80
C SER A 164 -6.51 -14.11 3.69
N THR A 165 -5.24 -14.40 3.98
CA THR A 165 -4.12 -13.46 3.94
C THR A 165 -3.91 -12.82 2.55
N GLN A 166 -4.07 -13.55 1.44
CA GLN A 166 -3.85 -12.97 0.10
C GLN A 166 -4.96 -12.01 -0.32
N ALA A 167 -6.20 -12.33 0.04
CA ALA A 167 -7.35 -11.49 -0.26
C ALA A 167 -7.27 -10.17 0.51
N GLU A 168 -6.95 -10.24 1.80
CA GLU A 168 -6.72 -9.08 2.66
C GLU A 168 -5.57 -8.21 2.14
N GLN A 169 -4.43 -8.81 1.80
CA GLN A 169 -3.28 -8.11 1.21
C GLN A 169 -3.63 -7.30 -0.03
N SER A 170 -4.44 -7.88 -0.92
CA SER A 170 -4.82 -7.21 -2.16
C SER A 170 -5.75 -6.03 -1.92
N VAL A 171 -6.70 -6.16 -0.99
CA VAL A 171 -7.61 -5.06 -0.62
C VAL A 171 -6.88 -3.94 0.11
N ILE A 172 -5.97 -4.26 1.04
CA ILE A 172 -5.12 -3.27 1.73
C ILE A 172 -4.36 -2.44 0.70
N ALA A 173 -3.65 -3.10 -0.23
CA ALA A 173 -2.89 -2.42 -1.28
C ALA A 173 -3.75 -1.47 -2.12
N ARG A 174 -4.95 -1.93 -2.50
CA ARG A 174 -5.89 -1.18 -3.34
C ARG A 174 -6.47 0.03 -2.61
N LEU A 175 -6.93 -0.12 -1.37
CA LEU A 175 -7.52 1.00 -0.62
C LEU A 175 -6.48 2.07 -0.31
N HIS A 176 -5.26 1.70 0.09
CA HIS A 176 -4.19 2.68 0.33
C HIS A 176 -3.74 3.41 -0.94
N GLN A 177 -3.87 2.81 -2.13
CA GLN A 177 -3.61 3.50 -3.41
C GLN A 177 -4.62 4.63 -3.70
N HIS A 178 -5.82 4.54 -3.13
CA HIS A 178 -6.94 5.47 -3.37
C HIS A 178 -7.43 6.16 -2.09
N ARG A 179 -6.59 6.20 -1.04
CA ARG A 179 -6.94 6.72 0.27
C ARG A 179 -7.32 8.21 0.21
N GLY A 180 -8.39 8.61 0.90
CA GLY A 180 -8.75 10.01 1.08
C GLY A 180 -7.73 10.74 1.95
N LEU A 181 -7.58 12.06 1.73
CA LEU A 181 -6.76 12.92 2.57
C LEU A 181 -7.38 13.01 3.97
N GLY A 182 -6.59 12.78 5.02
CA GLY A 182 -7.08 12.76 6.40
C GLY A 182 -7.88 11.50 6.77
N GLU A 183 -7.81 10.43 5.96
CA GLU A 183 -8.46 9.16 6.25
C GLU A 183 -7.46 8.01 6.47
N ASP A 184 -7.79 6.98 7.24
CA ASP A 184 -7.00 5.76 7.33
C ASP A 184 -7.88 4.52 7.54
N PHE A 185 -7.31 3.33 7.36
CA PHE A 185 -8.05 2.07 7.36
C PHE A 185 -7.57 1.10 8.44
N GLU A 186 -8.52 0.44 9.08
CA GLU A 186 -8.29 -0.74 9.92
C GLU A 186 -9.03 -1.94 9.33
N PHE A 187 -8.36 -3.09 9.22
CA PHE A 187 -8.89 -4.26 8.52
C PHE A 187 -9.28 -5.35 9.49
N ALA A 188 -10.41 -6.01 9.24
CA ALA A 188 -10.81 -7.19 9.98
C ALA A 188 -11.54 -8.19 9.09
N GLN A 189 -11.19 -9.47 9.22
CA GLN A 189 -11.90 -10.56 8.57
C GLN A 189 -13.17 -10.91 9.35
N LEU A 190 -14.28 -11.11 8.65
CA LEU A 190 -15.52 -11.58 9.26
C LEU A 190 -15.50 -13.10 9.46
N GLY A 191 -15.94 -13.53 10.64
CA GLY A 191 -16.17 -14.94 10.95
C GLY A 191 -17.51 -15.46 10.43
N GLU A 192 -17.60 -16.76 10.18
CA GLU A 192 -18.88 -17.39 9.81
C GLU A 192 -19.80 -17.53 11.03
N PHE A 193 -21.06 -17.13 10.88
CA PHE A 193 -22.13 -17.46 11.81
C PHE A 193 -23.11 -18.44 11.13
N PRO A 194 -23.00 -19.75 11.43
CA PRO A 194 -23.86 -20.74 10.81
C PRO A 194 -25.33 -20.54 11.23
N VAL A 195 -26.21 -20.51 10.24
CA VAL A 195 -27.66 -20.38 10.41
C VAL A 195 -28.31 -21.69 9.98
N TRP A 196 -29.13 -22.23 10.87
CA TRP A 196 -29.84 -23.49 10.67
C TRP A 196 -31.32 -23.23 10.47
N VAL A 197 -31.89 -23.84 9.43
CA VAL A 197 -33.32 -23.72 9.12
C VAL A 197 -33.98 -25.10 9.17
N ASP A 198 -34.99 -25.25 10.02
CA ASP A 198 -35.93 -26.39 10.00
C ASP A 198 -37.28 -25.88 9.51
N ALA A 199 -37.69 -26.31 8.32
CA ALA A 199 -38.91 -25.82 7.68
C ALA A 199 -39.77 -26.97 7.10
N GLU A 200 -41.08 -26.80 7.20
CA GLU A 200 -42.07 -27.62 6.51
C GLU A 200 -42.72 -26.79 5.41
N VAL A 201 -42.58 -27.21 4.16
CA VAL A 201 -42.98 -26.43 2.98
C VAL A 201 -43.95 -27.24 2.13
N GLU A 202 -45.09 -26.63 1.78
CA GLU A 202 -46.05 -27.18 0.84
C GLU A 202 -45.73 -26.69 -0.56
N VAL A 203 -45.57 -27.62 -1.50
CA VAL A 203 -45.23 -27.33 -2.89
C VAL A 203 -46.35 -27.78 -3.83
N GLY A 204 -46.42 -27.18 -5.02
CA GLY A 204 -47.32 -27.62 -6.08
C GLY A 204 -46.98 -29.00 -6.64
N PRO A 205 -47.77 -29.53 -7.59
CA PRO A 205 -47.39 -30.71 -8.33
C PRO A 205 -46.15 -30.42 -9.17
N VAL A 206 -44.99 -30.89 -8.71
CA VAL A 206 -43.68 -30.71 -9.34
C VAL A 206 -43.06 -32.05 -9.74
N VAL A 207 -42.19 -32.02 -10.75
CA VAL A 207 -41.56 -33.21 -11.33
C VAL A 207 -40.30 -33.61 -10.55
N ASP A 208 -39.57 -32.65 -9.98
CA ASP A 208 -38.32 -32.87 -9.25
C ASP A 208 -38.31 -32.11 -7.92
N LEU A 209 -38.48 -32.84 -6.81
CA LEU A 209 -38.46 -32.26 -5.47
C LEU A 209 -37.05 -31.85 -5.03
N SER A 210 -36.01 -32.51 -5.53
CA SER A 210 -34.61 -32.20 -5.23
C SER A 210 -34.23 -30.85 -5.79
N ALA A 211 -34.68 -30.54 -7.01
CA ALA A 211 -34.48 -29.23 -7.61
C ALA A 211 -35.17 -28.11 -6.81
N VAL A 212 -36.37 -28.36 -6.28
CA VAL A 212 -37.10 -27.38 -5.45
C VAL A 212 -36.40 -27.19 -4.10
N GLU A 213 -35.95 -28.26 -3.46
CA GLU A 213 -35.17 -28.17 -2.21
C GLU A 213 -33.87 -27.38 -2.42
N ALA A 214 -33.14 -27.66 -3.50
CA ALA A 214 -31.94 -26.93 -3.87
C ALA A 214 -32.23 -25.44 -4.16
N ALA A 215 -33.34 -25.13 -4.83
CA ALA A 215 -33.78 -23.76 -5.08
C ALA A 215 -34.12 -23.02 -3.78
N ILE A 216 -34.78 -23.69 -2.83
CA ILE A 216 -35.08 -23.13 -1.50
C ILE A 216 -33.79 -22.84 -0.73
N LEU A 217 -32.86 -23.80 -0.66
CA LEU A 217 -31.57 -23.62 0.02
C LEU A 217 -30.74 -22.51 -0.63
N ALA A 218 -30.72 -22.44 -1.96
CA ALA A 218 -30.04 -21.37 -2.70
C ALA A 218 -30.66 -19.99 -2.41
N GLN A 219 -31.99 -19.90 -2.35
CA GLN A 219 -32.69 -18.65 -2.07
C GLN A 219 -32.51 -18.19 -0.61
N LEU A 220 -32.55 -19.13 0.34
CA LEU A 220 -32.22 -18.87 1.75
C LEU A 220 -30.76 -18.41 1.89
N GLY A 221 -29.82 -19.09 1.22
CA GLY A 221 -28.42 -18.72 1.18
C GLY A 221 -28.21 -17.31 0.63
N ALA A 222 -28.83 -16.99 -0.51
CA ALA A 222 -28.76 -15.67 -1.13
C ALA A 222 -29.42 -14.55 -0.29
N TYR A 223 -30.47 -14.86 0.47
CA TYR A 223 -31.07 -13.90 1.40
C TYR A 223 -30.16 -13.61 2.60
N LEU A 224 -29.57 -14.66 3.20
CA LEU A 224 -28.70 -14.56 4.37
C LEU A 224 -27.38 -13.88 4.03
N ASN A 225 -26.77 -14.26 2.91
CA ASN A 225 -25.51 -13.72 2.43
C ASN A 225 -25.60 -13.34 0.94
N PRO A 226 -26.11 -12.14 0.63
CA PRO A 226 -26.29 -11.71 -0.75
C PRO A 226 -24.95 -11.38 -1.43
N VAL A 227 -24.72 -12.03 -2.57
CA VAL A 227 -23.52 -11.83 -3.39
C VAL A 227 -23.65 -10.55 -4.22
N VAL A 228 -22.60 -9.74 -4.24
CA VAL A 228 -22.52 -8.53 -5.08
C VAL A 228 -22.33 -8.93 -6.54
N ARG A 229 -23.14 -8.35 -7.43
CA ARG A 229 -23.05 -8.59 -8.87
C ARG A 229 -22.46 -7.39 -9.60
N PHE A 230 -21.57 -7.68 -10.53
CA PHE A 230 -21.01 -6.72 -11.47
C PHE A 230 -21.62 -6.93 -12.86
N VAL A 231 -21.87 -5.85 -13.58
CA VAL A 231 -22.40 -5.83 -14.95
C VAL A 231 -21.50 -5.00 -15.87
N SER A 232 -21.63 -5.20 -17.17
CA SER A 232 -20.84 -4.41 -18.14
C SER A 232 -21.38 -2.99 -18.26
N ALA A 233 -20.55 -2.05 -18.72
CA ALA A 233 -21.00 -0.71 -19.07
C ALA A 233 -22.12 -0.76 -20.15
N SER A 234 -21.94 -1.57 -21.20
CA SER A 234 -22.96 -1.74 -22.24
C SER A 234 -24.27 -2.34 -21.72
N GLU A 235 -24.21 -3.25 -20.74
CA GLU A 235 -25.41 -3.80 -20.09
C GLU A 235 -26.11 -2.75 -19.21
N ALA A 236 -25.35 -1.95 -18.48
CA ALA A 236 -25.86 -0.82 -17.72
C ALA A 236 -26.54 0.22 -18.63
N GLU A 237 -25.93 0.54 -19.78
CA GLU A 237 -26.53 1.39 -20.83
C GLU A 237 -27.81 0.77 -21.40
N ALA A 238 -27.81 -0.54 -21.70
CA ALA A 238 -28.99 -1.24 -22.19
C ALA A 238 -30.14 -1.27 -21.16
N ARG A 239 -29.82 -1.17 -19.87
CA ARG A 239 -30.78 -0.98 -18.77
C ARG A 239 -31.22 0.48 -18.59
N GLY A 240 -30.76 1.39 -19.44
CA GLY A 240 -31.15 2.80 -19.47
C GLY A 240 -30.33 3.71 -18.55
N GLN A 241 -29.20 3.25 -18.00
CA GLN A 241 -28.29 4.12 -17.25
C GLN A 241 -27.52 5.05 -18.20
N ARG A 242 -27.31 6.29 -17.76
CA ARG A 242 -26.50 7.28 -18.51
C ARG A 242 -25.01 7.11 -18.17
N LEU A 243 -24.13 7.58 -19.05
CA LEU A 243 -22.67 7.49 -18.86
C LEU A 243 -22.22 8.10 -17.52
N GLU A 244 -22.79 9.23 -17.11
CA GLU A 244 -22.49 9.87 -15.83
C GLU A 244 -22.89 9.03 -14.61
N GLN A 245 -23.87 8.13 -14.74
CA GLN A 245 -24.29 7.21 -13.67
C GLN A 245 -23.44 5.94 -13.66
N ILE A 246 -23.01 5.50 -14.83
CA ILE A 246 -22.16 4.31 -15.01
C ILE A 246 -20.77 4.53 -14.42
N PHE A 247 -20.21 5.72 -14.65
CA PHE A 247 -18.88 6.10 -14.18
C PHE A 247 -18.93 6.97 -12.91
N GLU A 248 -20.02 6.89 -12.13
CA GLU A 248 -20.12 7.59 -10.85
C GLU A 248 -19.30 6.88 -9.77
N GLY A 249 -18.27 7.57 -9.28
CA GLY A 249 -17.32 7.05 -8.28
C GLY A 249 -16.09 6.38 -8.92
N PRO A 250 -15.46 5.42 -8.22
CA PRO A 250 -14.21 4.79 -8.65
C PRO A 250 -14.39 3.94 -9.91
N LEU A 251 -13.39 4.00 -10.78
CA LEU A 251 -13.30 3.13 -11.94
C LEU A 251 -12.93 1.71 -11.49
N LEU A 252 -13.84 0.75 -11.71
CA LEU A 252 -13.70 -0.63 -11.26
C LEU A 252 -13.29 -1.56 -12.41
N ALA A 253 -12.35 -2.46 -12.16
CA ALA A 253 -11.87 -3.44 -13.12
C ALA A 253 -12.90 -4.52 -13.45
N ARG A 254 -13.79 -4.86 -12.52
CA ARG A 254 -14.82 -5.90 -12.67
C ARG A 254 -16.11 -5.40 -13.32
N GLY A 255 -16.22 -4.11 -13.65
CA GLY A 255 -17.40 -3.48 -14.24
C GLY A 255 -18.23 -2.69 -13.24
N VAL A 256 -19.50 -2.45 -13.55
CA VAL A 256 -20.40 -1.61 -12.73
C VAL A 256 -21.08 -2.46 -11.67
N VAL A 257 -21.05 -2.02 -10.41
CA VAL A 257 -21.79 -2.68 -9.32
C VAL A 257 -23.29 -2.50 -9.53
N ALA A 258 -24.02 -3.61 -9.67
CA ALA A 258 -25.46 -3.56 -9.93
C ALA A 258 -26.28 -3.17 -8.69
N ALA A 259 -25.87 -3.65 -7.52
CA ALA A 259 -26.47 -3.33 -6.22
C ALA A 259 -25.50 -3.67 -5.09
N LEU A 260 -25.56 -2.90 -3.99
CA LEU A 260 -24.79 -3.11 -2.77
C LEU A 260 -25.74 -3.52 -1.64
N PRO A 261 -25.91 -4.83 -1.36
CA PRO A 261 -26.80 -5.28 -0.30
C PRO A 261 -26.23 -4.93 1.09
N GLU A 262 -27.09 -4.66 2.06
CA GLU A 262 -26.68 -4.41 3.45
C GLU A 262 -26.23 -5.68 4.16
N ARG A 263 -25.34 -5.54 5.15
CA ARG A 263 -24.96 -6.64 6.05
C ARG A 263 -26.14 -6.99 6.96
N ARG A 264 -26.45 -8.28 7.11
CA ARG A 264 -27.49 -8.73 8.04
C ARG A 264 -26.95 -8.75 9.47
N SER A 265 -27.37 -7.82 10.31
CA SER A 265 -27.15 -7.85 11.77
C SER A 265 -28.22 -8.65 12.52
N ALA A 266 -29.40 -8.82 11.93
CA ALA A 266 -30.48 -9.65 12.45
C ALA A 266 -31.21 -10.39 11.32
N ILE A 267 -31.65 -11.62 11.61
CA ILE A 267 -32.38 -12.49 10.70
C ILE A 267 -33.78 -12.71 11.25
N TYR A 268 -34.80 -12.36 10.46
CA TYR A 268 -36.19 -12.51 10.86
C TYR A 268 -36.82 -13.74 10.20
N SER A 269 -37.58 -14.51 10.99
CA SER A 269 -38.27 -15.70 10.48
C SER A 269 -39.29 -15.36 9.39
N SER A 270 -39.92 -14.18 9.45
CA SER A 270 -40.84 -13.68 8.42
C SER A 270 -40.16 -13.53 7.06
N ASP A 271 -38.93 -13.03 7.05
CA ASP A 271 -38.20 -12.74 5.82
C ASP A 271 -37.70 -14.04 5.17
N LEU A 272 -37.30 -15.02 5.98
CA LEU A 272 -36.98 -16.36 5.49
C LEU A 272 -38.23 -17.05 4.92
N ILE A 273 -39.41 -16.87 5.54
CA ILE A 273 -40.67 -17.36 4.96
C ILE A 273 -40.90 -16.71 3.60
N HIS A 274 -40.71 -15.40 3.47
CA HIS A 274 -40.84 -14.71 2.19
C HIS A 274 -39.82 -15.21 1.15
N ALA A 275 -38.56 -15.37 1.54
CA ALA A 275 -37.53 -15.92 0.67
C ALA A 275 -37.89 -17.33 0.16
N ILE A 276 -38.43 -18.21 1.02
CA ILE A 276 -38.90 -19.53 0.60
C ILE A 276 -40.11 -19.43 -0.34
N MET A 277 -41.05 -18.51 -0.07
CA MET A 277 -42.25 -18.29 -0.88
C MET A 277 -41.95 -17.70 -2.27
N ASP A 278 -40.80 -17.07 -2.46
CA ASP A 278 -40.37 -16.54 -3.77
C ASP A 278 -39.97 -17.65 -4.76
N VAL A 279 -39.74 -18.88 -4.28
CA VAL A 279 -39.52 -20.04 -5.14
C VAL A 279 -40.85 -20.39 -5.84
N PRO A 280 -40.94 -20.34 -7.18
CA PRO A 280 -42.21 -20.42 -7.92
C PRO A 280 -43.09 -21.64 -7.60
N GLU A 281 -42.47 -22.75 -7.24
CA GLU A 281 -43.10 -24.03 -6.94
C GLU A 281 -43.70 -24.12 -5.53
N VAL A 282 -43.35 -23.19 -4.64
CA VAL A 282 -43.81 -23.16 -3.24
C VAL A 282 -45.21 -22.55 -3.14
N ARG A 283 -46.09 -23.21 -2.39
CA ARG A 283 -47.47 -22.76 -2.13
C ARG A 283 -47.66 -22.16 -0.75
N ALA A 284 -47.02 -22.74 0.26
CA ALA A 284 -47.11 -22.28 1.64
C ALA A 284 -45.92 -22.79 2.47
N VAL A 285 -45.49 -22.00 3.45
CA VAL A 285 -44.60 -22.46 4.53
C VAL A 285 -45.46 -22.78 5.75
N ARG A 286 -45.50 -24.05 6.17
CA ARG A 286 -46.34 -24.53 7.28
C ARG A 286 -45.72 -24.22 8.65
N SER A 287 -44.41 -24.39 8.74
CA SER A 287 -43.64 -24.03 9.93
C SER A 287 -42.20 -23.72 9.54
N LEU A 288 -41.58 -22.78 10.23
CA LEU A 288 -40.16 -22.48 10.14
C LEU A 288 -39.61 -22.28 11.55
N LYS A 289 -38.44 -22.85 11.84
CA LYS A 289 -37.72 -22.68 13.10
C LYS A 289 -36.25 -22.40 12.82
N LEU A 290 -35.72 -21.44 13.57
CA LEU A 290 -34.29 -21.17 13.71
C LEU A 290 -33.79 -21.79 15.01
N ARG A 291 -32.56 -22.29 15.03
CA ARG A 291 -31.95 -22.86 16.25
C ARG A 291 -31.30 -21.71 17.06
N GLY A 292 -32.00 -21.20 18.07
CA GLY A 292 -31.56 -20.08 18.94
C GLY A 292 -32.56 -19.76 20.05
N GLU A 293 -32.26 -18.82 20.95
CA GLU A 293 -33.10 -18.49 22.14
C GLU A 293 -34.43 -17.80 21.78
N SER A 294 -34.50 -17.10 20.65
CA SER A 294 -35.72 -16.45 20.14
C SER A 294 -36.21 -17.12 18.86
N ILE A 295 -37.51 -17.44 18.84
CA ILE A 295 -38.19 -18.10 17.71
C ILE A 295 -38.51 -17.15 16.55
N TRP A 296 -38.40 -15.83 16.72
CA TRP A 296 -38.83 -14.84 15.73
C TRP A 296 -37.68 -14.09 15.07
N MET A 297 -36.57 -13.94 15.78
CA MET A 297 -35.41 -13.15 15.36
C MET A 297 -34.14 -13.83 15.87
N LEU A 298 -33.13 -13.93 15.01
CA LEU A 298 -31.79 -14.40 15.36
C LEU A 298 -30.81 -13.24 15.13
N GLU A 299 -30.17 -12.78 16.20
CA GLU A 299 -29.11 -11.77 16.12
C GLU A 299 -27.82 -12.40 15.58
N VAL A 300 -27.15 -11.69 14.67
CA VAL A 300 -25.84 -12.06 14.15
C VAL A 300 -24.79 -11.34 14.99
N PRO A 301 -23.88 -12.07 15.66
CA PRO A 301 -22.85 -11.45 16.49
C PRO A 301 -21.98 -10.47 15.68
N ALA A 302 -21.51 -9.40 16.34
CA ALA A 302 -20.55 -8.47 15.76
C ALA A 302 -19.31 -9.21 15.23
N GLY A 303 -18.75 -8.72 14.11
CA GLY A 303 -17.61 -9.35 13.46
C GLY A 303 -17.93 -10.68 12.75
N LYS A 304 -19.20 -11.05 12.58
CA LYS A 304 -19.62 -12.24 11.84
C LYS A 304 -20.61 -11.94 10.71
N PHE A 305 -20.72 -12.88 9.77
CA PHE A 305 -21.74 -12.88 8.72
C PHE A 305 -22.58 -14.16 8.76
N ALA A 306 -23.86 -14.04 8.42
CA ALA A 306 -24.78 -15.17 8.39
C ALA A 306 -24.49 -16.10 7.22
N LYS A 307 -24.30 -17.40 7.47
CA LYS A 307 -24.10 -18.41 6.43
C LYS A 307 -25.04 -19.59 6.65
N LEU A 308 -25.78 -19.99 5.62
CA LEU A 308 -26.66 -21.15 5.72
C LEU A 308 -25.85 -22.43 5.93
N SER A 309 -26.14 -23.18 7.00
CA SER A 309 -25.61 -24.55 7.15
C SER A 309 -26.50 -25.51 6.37
N THR A 310 -26.15 -25.80 5.11
CA THR A 310 -26.92 -26.70 4.24
C THR A 310 -26.93 -28.14 4.75
N ALA A 311 -25.83 -28.61 5.34
CA ALA A 311 -25.71 -29.98 5.86
C ALA A 311 -26.60 -30.24 7.09
N ASP A 312 -26.81 -29.20 7.90
CA ASP A 312 -27.55 -29.30 9.15
C ASP A 312 -29.00 -28.76 9.04
N SER A 313 -29.35 -28.11 7.93
CA SER A 313 -30.70 -27.60 7.69
C SER A 313 -31.64 -28.73 7.23
N ASN A 314 -32.89 -28.67 7.68
CA ASN A 314 -33.89 -29.70 7.39
C ASN A 314 -35.12 -29.09 6.70
N ILE A 315 -35.23 -29.27 5.39
CA ILE A 315 -36.34 -28.77 4.58
C ILE A 315 -37.24 -29.94 4.19
N ARG A 316 -38.44 -29.99 4.77
CA ARG A 316 -39.42 -31.07 4.54
C ARG A 316 -40.47 -30.61 3.54
N LEU A 317 -40.44 -31.19 2.34
CA LEU A 317 -41.36 -30.87 1.25
C LEU A 317 -42.61 -31.77 1.26
N HIS A 318 -43.79 -31.14 1.13
CA HIS A 318 -45.08 -31.79 1.07
C HIS A 318 -45.74 -31.58 -0.29
N VAL A 319 -45.94 -32.66 -1.05
CA VAL A 319 -46.83 -32.69 -2.23
C VAL A 319 -48.15 -33.32 -1.78
N GLY A 320 -49.12 -32.49 -1.37
CA GLY A 320 -50.34 -32.99 -0.73
C GLY A 320 -50.10 -33.50 0.70
N THR A 321 -50.46 -34.75 1.02
CA THR A 321 -50.40 -35.33 2.39
C THR A 321 -49.19 -36.23 2.66
N THR A 322 -48.28 -36.43 1.70
CA THR A 322 -47.19 -37.42 1.83
C THR A 322 -45.83 -36.71 1.87
N PRO A 323 -45.01 -36.91 2.92
CA PRO A 323 -43.67 -36.33 2.98
C PRO A 323 -42.67 -37.15 2.13
N THR A 324 -41.72 -36.46 1.50
CA THR A 324 -40.60 -37.09 0.78
C THR A 324 -39.34 -36.26 1.00
N HIS A 325 -38.22 -36.93 1.28
CA HIS A 325 -36.87 -36.33 1.35
C HIS A 325 -36.17 -36.49 0.00
N ALA A 326 -35.51 -35.44 -0.48
CA ALA A 326 -34.63 -35.52 -1.64
C ALA A 326 -33.16 -35.50 -1.21
N ALA A 327 -32.28 -36.00 -2.09
CA ALA A 327 -30.84 -36.08 -1.86
C ALA A 327 -30.12 -34.88 -2.50
N GLN A 328 -29.11 -34.36 -1.80
CA GLN A 328 -28.36 -33.15 -2.16
C GLN A 328 -27.47 -33.38 -3.40
N THR A 329 -27.41 -32.40 -4.31
CA THR A 329 -26.35 -32.27 -5.31
C THR A 329 -26.09 -30.78 -5.57
N GLU A 330 -24.85 -30.34 -5.37
CA GLU A 330 -24.40 -28.98 -5.64
C GLU A 330 -23.88 -28.85 -7.09
N ALA A 331 -24.24 -27.76 -7.76
CA ALA A 331 -23.55 -27.28 -8.95
C ALA A 331 -23.43 -25.74 -8.88
N PRO A 332 -22.22 -25.16 -8.99
CA PRO A 332 -22.04 -23.72 -8.93
C PRO A 332 -22.37 -23.05 -10.28
N PRO A 333 -22.95 -21.83 -10.28
CA PRO A 333 -23.10 -21.05 -11.50
C PRO A 333 -21.75 -20.48 -11.95
N GLN A 334 -21.44 -20.64 -13.23
CA GLN A 334 -20.28 -19.99 -13.86
C GLN A 334 -20.61 -18.53 -14.18
N ILE A 335 -19.82 -17.60 -13.64
CA ILE A 335 -19.88 -16.18 -13.98
C ILE A 335 -19.07 -16.00 -15.27
N GLY A 336 -19.77 -15.67 -16.36
CA GLY A 336 -19.17 -15.37 -17.65
C GLY A 336 -18.38 -14.07 -17.61
N SER A 337 -17.19 -14.07 -18.20
CA SER A 337 -16.37 -12.88 -18.40
C SER A 337 -17.11 -11.87 -19.28
N ILE A 338 -17.21 -10.64 -18.80
CA ILE A 338 -17.76 -9.51 -19.53
C ILE A 338 -16.72 -9.00 -20.55
N PRO A 339 -17.03 -8.96 -21.85
CA PRO A 339 -16.15 -8.31 -22.82
C PRO A 339 -16.19 -6.79 -22.63
N VAL A 340 -15.02 -6.17 -22.55
CA VAL A 340 -14.87 -4.71 -22.65
C VAL A 340 -14.95 -4.35 -24.13
N GLU A 341 -16.02 -3.68 -24.55
CA GLU A 341 -16.16 -3.18 -25.93
C GLU A 341 -15.22 -1.99 -26.16
N ALA A 342 -14.54 -2.01 -27.30
CA ALA A 342 -13.64 -0.93 -27.71
C ALA A 342 -14.45 0.32 -28.13
N PRO A 343 -13.93 1.54 -27.86
CA PRO A 343 -14.59 2.78 -28.24
C PRO A 343 -14.79 2.89 -29.75
N ILE A 344 -15.84 3.60 -30.16
CA ILE A 344 -16.17 3.85 -31.57
C ILE A 344 -15.15 4.85 -32.14
N SER A 345 -14.10 4.37 -32.80
CA SER A 345 -13.12 5.21 -33.48
C SER A 345 -13.69 5.91 -34.72
N GLY A 346 -13.29 7.17 -34.92
CA GLY A 346 -13.58 7.92 -36.15
C GLY A 346 -12.88 7.32 -37.37
N ARG A 347 -13.39 7.63 -38.56
CA ARG A 347 -12.76 7.20 -39.82
C ARG A 347 -11.69 8.21 -40.23
N GLU A 348 -10.46 7.74 -40.40
CA GLU A 348 -9.37 8.55 -40.95
C GLU A 348 -9.69 9.04 -42.37
N ARG A 349 -9.43 10.32 -42.64
CA ARG A 349 -9.71 10.98 -43.92
C ARG A 349 -8.52 11.80 -44.39
N GLU A 350 -8.30 11.82 -45.70
CA GLU A 350 -7.24 12.62 -46.34
C GLU A 350 -7.65 14.10 -46.45
N LEU A 351 -7.70 14.80 -45.32
CA LEU A 351 -8.15 16.19 -45.27
C LEU A 351 -7.23 17.15 -46.02
N GLY A 352 -5.92 16.89 -45.99
CA GLY A 352 -4.89 17.77 -46.56
C GLY A 352 -4.71 17.69 -48.07
N LEU A 353 -5.29 16.67 -48.74
CA LEU A 353 -5.10 16.45 -50.17
C LEU A 353 -5.65 17.63 -50.99
N TYR A 354 -4.77 18.47 -51.53
CA TYR A 354 -5.13 19.64 -52.30
C TYR A 354 -4.77 19.46 -53.79
N ALA A 355 -5.73 19.72 -54.67
CA ALA A 355 -5.51 19.80 -56.11
C ALA A 355 -5.47 21.27 -56.53
N SER A 356 -4.38 21.69 -57.18
CA SER A 356 -4.18 23.06 -57.65
C SER A 356 -5.34 23.51 -58.54
N ILE A 357 -5.76 24.77 -58.38
CA ILE A 357 -6.75 25.38 -59.29
C ILE A 357 -6.21 25.53 -60.72
N GLN A 358 -4.87 25.54 -60.88
CA GLN A 358 -4.21 25.64 -62.18
C GLN A 358 -4.48 24.41 -63.04
N ASP A 359 -4.56 23.23 -62.42
CA ASP A 359 -4.90 21.96 -63.07
C ASP A 359 -6.37 21.84 -63.45
N GLN A 360 -7.24 22.63 -62.83
CA GLN A 360 -8.69 22.58 -63.03
C GLN A 360 -9.16 23.52 -64.16
N LEU A 361 -8.28 24.41 -64.64
CA LEU A 361 -8.58 25.30 -65.75
C LEU A 361 -8.61 24.56 -67.10
N PRO A 362 -9.38 25.04 -68.09
CA PRO A 362 -9.42 24.43 -69.41
C PRO A 362 -8.04 24.32 -70.06
N ALA A 363 -7.79 23.24 -70.81
CA ALA A 363 -6.48 22.97 -71.43
C ALA A 363 -5.97 24.09 -72.37
N THR A 364 -6.88 24.95 -72.87
CA THR A 364 -6.54 26.13 -73.68
C THR A 364 -5.68 27.17 -72.94
N TYR A 365 -5.75 27.21 -71.61
CA TYR A 365 -4.92 28.08 -70.79
C TYR A 365 -3.45 27.64 -70.80
N GLY A 366 -3.20 26.34 -70.93
CA GLY A 366 -1.86 25.76 -71.09
C GLY A 366 -1.03 25.67 -69.80
N ILE A 367 -1.68 25.75 -68.64
CA ILE A 367 -1.03 25.78 -67.31
C ILE A 367 -1.36 24.57 -66.41
N GLY A 368 -2.34 23.74 -66.79
CA GLY A 368 -2.62 22.49 -66.05
C GLY A 368 -1.66 21.37 -66.46
N ALA A 369 -1.82 20.18 -65.88
CA ALA A 369 -0.94 19.01 -66.04
C ALA A 369 -0.45 18.66 -67.47
N LEU A 370 -1.24 18.93 -68.52
CA LEU A 370 -0.83 18.70 -69.92
C LEU A 370 0.17 19.74 -70.45
N GLY A 371 0.18 20.92 -69.86
CA GLY A 371 1.02 22.05 -70.22
C GLY A 371 0.85 22.53 -71.66
N LEU A 372 1.84 23.31 -72.12
CA LEU A 372 1.97 23.70 -73.52
C LEU A 372 2.82 22.68 -74.30
N PRO A 373 2.52 22.43 -75.58
CA PRO A 373 3.37 21.57 -76.41
C PRO A 373 4.77 22.17 -76.54
N ALA A 374 5.78 21.30 -76.70
CA ALA A 374 7.19 21.73 -76.84
C ALA A 374 7.40 22.75 -77.98
N SER A 375 6.59 22.66 -79.04
CA SER A 375 6.56 23.55 -80.19
C SER A 375 5.94 24.94 -79.95
N ALA A 376 5.36 25.20 -78.76
CA ALA A 376 4.79 26.50 -78.43
C ALA A 376 5.86 27.62 -78.44
N SER A 377 5.47 28.80 -78.89
CA SER A 377 6.37 29.96 -78.97
C SER A 377 6.87 30.39 -77.59
N ALA A 378 8.05 31.02 -77.54
CA ALA A 378 8.61 31.56 -76.30
C ALA A 378 7.65 32.56 -75.62
N GLN A 379 6.95 33.39 -76.42
CA GLN A 379 5.94 34.32 -75.92
C GLN A 379 4.76 33.59 -75.27
N ARG A 380 4.25 32.50 -75.87
CA ARG A 380 3.12 31.75 -75.28
C ARG A 380 3.53 31.06 -73.98
N LYS A 381 4.75 30.51 -73.92
CA LYS A 381 5.32 29.96 -72.70
C LYS A 381 5.49 31.01 -71.60
N ALA A 382 5.91 32.23 -71.95
CA ALA A 382 6.01 33.34 -70.99
C ALA A 382 4.64 33.78 -70.46
N GLN A 383 3.60 33.83 -71.32
CA GLN A 383 2.23 34.15 -70.91
C GLN A 383 1.63 33.10 -69.96
N ALA A 384 1.86 31.82 -70.23
CA ALA A 384 1.44 30.73 -69.33
C ALA A 384 2.08 30.89 -67.95
N ARG A 385 3.41 31.10 -67.91
CA ARG A 385 4.14 31.35 -66.65
C ARG A 385 3.68 32.59 -65.89
N GLN A 386 3.29 33.65 -66.61
CA GLN A 386 2.75 34.84 -65.98
C GLN A 386 1.39 34.55 -65.30
N LEU A 387 0.57 33.71 -65.92
CA LEU A 387 -0.70 33.27 -65.34
C LEU A 387 -0.50 32.31 -64.16
N GLU A 388 0.42 31.35 -64.27
CA GLU A 388 0.83 30.46 -63.17
C GLU A 388 1.24 31.31 -61.95
N ALA A 389 2.14 32.27 -62.15
CA ALA A 389 2.59 33.18 -61.10
C ALA A 389 1.45 34.03 -60.49
N TYR A 390 0.46 34.45 -61.29
CA TYR A 390 -0.71 35.17 -60.80
C TYR A 390 -1.62 34.26 -59.94
N LEU A 391 -1.83 33.02 -60.37
CA LEU A 391 -2.72 32.07 -59.68
C LEU A 391 -2.09 31.50 -58.42
N LEU A 392 -0.77 31.41 -58.36
CA LEU A 392 -0.02 30.84 -57.24
C LEU A 392 -0.38 31.46 -55.89
N ILE A 393 -0.67 32.76 -55.84
CA ILE A 393 -1.06 33.45 -54.59
C ILE A 393 -2.36 32.84 -54.03
N PHE A 394 -3.34 32.58 -54.90
CA PHE A 394 -4.61 31.98 -54.49
C PHE A 394 -4.45 30.49 -54.18
N ASP A 395 -3.66 29.80 -55.01
CA ASP A 395 -3.36 28.38 -54.88
C ASP A 395 -2.68 28.09 -53.52
N GLN A 396 -1.70 28.89 -53.13
CA GLN A 396 -0.99 28.74 -51.86
C GLN A 396 -1.88 29.05 -50.65
N LEU A 397 -2.76 30.05 -50.75
CA LEU A 397 -3.74 30.35 -49.69
C LEU A 397 -4.71 29.18 -49.48
N LEU A 398 -5.19 28.58 -50.56
CA LEU A 398 -6.06 27.41 -50.51
C LEU A 398 -5.29 26.20 -49.97
N ALA A 399 -4.08 25.93 -50.48
CA ALA A 399 -3.22 24.85 -50.00
C ALA A 399 -3.00 24.95 -48.48
N ASN A 400 -2.68 26.14 -47.98
CA ASN A 400 -2.53 26.40 -46.54
C ASN A 400 -3.83 26.16 -45.77
N ALA A 401 -5.00 26.50 -46.32
CA ALA A 401 -6.28 26.23 -45.67
C ALA A 401 -6.57 24.71 -45.55
N PHE A 402 -6.24 23.92 -46.58
CA PHE A 402 -6.32 22.45 -46.52
C PHE A 402 -5.31 21.86 -45.53
N ALA A 403 -4.08 22.39 -45.47
CA ALA A 403 -3.10 22.01 -44.45
C ALA A 403 -3.61 22.33 -43.03
N GLN A 404 -4.14 23.54 -42.82
CA GLN A 404 -4.71 23.95 -41.54
C GLN A 404 -5.87 23.05 -41.10
N LEU A 405 -6.73 22.61 -42.02
CA LEU A 405 -7.80 21.66 -41.74
C LEU A 405 -7.25 20.28 -41.36
N ALA A 406 -6.25 19.79 -42.09
CA ALA A 406 -5.62 18.50 -41.84
C ALA A 406 -4.98 18.41 -40.44
N HIS A 407 -4.37 19.50 -39.99
CA HIS A 407 -3.70 19.61 -38.71
C HIS A 407 -4.56 20.30 -37.62
N ALA A 408 -5.86 20.50 -37.85
CA ALA A 408 -6.74 21.16 -36.88
C ALA A 408 -6.79 20.41 -35.53
N HIS A 409 -6.68 19.08 -35.56
CA HIS A 409 -6.63 18.25 -34.36
C HIS A 409 -5.39 18.52 -33.49
N GLU A 410 -4.26 18.93 -34.08
CA GLU A 410 -3.02 19.28 -33.37
C GLU A 410 -3.12 20.59 -32.58
N LEU A 411 -4.16 21.39 -32.83
CA LEU A 411 -4.47 22.58 -32.03
C LEU A 411 -5.24 22.24 -30.76
N LEU A 412 -5.91 21.09 -30.74
CA LEU A 412 -6.78 20.63 -29.65
C LEU A 412 -6.10 19.62 -28.73
N VAL A 413 -4.80 19.40 -28.89
CA VAL A 413 -3.96 18.58 -28.00
C VAL A 413 -3.11 19.48 -27.08
N PRO A 414 -2.73 19.00 -25.88
CA PRO A 414 -1.80 19.69 -25.00
C PRO A 414 -0.36 19.58 -25.55
N ALA A 415 -0.05 20.37 -26.58
CA ALA A 415 1.25 20.45 -27.22
C ALA A 415 2.21 21.45 -26.54
N ALA A 416 3.50 21.35 -26.87
CA ALA A 416 4.52 22.31 -26.45
C ALA A 416 4.26 23.73 -26.99
N GLU A 417 4.84 24.74 -26.34
CA GLU A 417 4.61 26.15 -26.64
C GLU A 417 5.16 26.60 -28.01
N ASP A 418 6.23 25.96 -28.46
CA ASP A 418 6.86 26.15 -29.77
C ASP A 418 6.20 25.34 -30.90
N ALA A 419 5.21 24.49 -30.56
CA ALA A 419 4.50 23.70 -31.56
C ALA A 419 3.76 24.60 -32.56
N PRO A 420 3.83 24.30 -33.87
CA PRO A 420 3.22 25.12 -34.91
C PRO A 420 1.70 25.23 -34.67
N THR A 421 1.17 26.43 -34.89
CA THR A 421 -0.29 26.68 -34.85
C THR A 421 -0.86 27.04 -36.21
N TYR A 422 0.01 27.45 -37.13
CA TYR A 422 -0.28 27.65 -38.54
C TYR A 422 0.41 26.56 -39.34
N PHE A 423 -0.35 25.89 -40.19
CA PHE A 423 0.14 24.80 -41.02
C PHE A 423 0.06 25.22 -42.49
N THR A 424 1.12 24.90 -43.22
CA THR A 424 1.25 25.24 -44.64
C THR A 424 1.68 23.99 -45.40
N GLN A 425 1.33 23.92 -46.67
CA GLN A 425 1.82 22.90 -47.58
C GLN A 425 2.19 23.54 -48.90
N ALA A 426 3.31 23.12 -49.48
CA ALA A 426 3.75 23.67 -50.75
C ALA A 426 2.83 23.21 -51.89
N VAL A 427 2.43 24.16 -52.75
CA VAL A 427 1.85 23.83 -54.05
C VAL A 427 2.98 23.27 -54.92
N ALA A 428 2.73 22.16 -55.61
CA ALA A 428 3.73 21.49 -56.44
C ALA A 428 4.05 22.32 -57.70
N GLU A 429 5.00 23.26 -57.59
CA GLU A 429 5.44 24.12 -58.70
C GLU A 429 6.95 24.00 -58.97
N PRO A 430 7.38 23.33 -60.05
CA PRO A 430 8.79 23.05 -60.34
C PRO A 430 9.69 24.29 -60.46
N TYR A 431 9.12 25.47 -60.70
CA TYR A 431 9.87 26.69 -61.02
C TYR A 431 9.95 27.70 -59.86
N LEU A 432 9.21 27.49 -58.76
CA LEU A 432 9.07 28.46 -57.66
C LEU A 432 9.23 27.84 -56.26
N GLN A 433 9.59 26.55 -56.17
CA GLN A 433 9.82 25.84 -54.91
C GLN A 433 10.75 26.60 -53.93
N ASP A 434 11.83 27.21 -54.43
CA ASP A 434 12.80 27.93 -53.61
C ASP A 434 12.23 29.25 -53.01
N LEU A 435 11.27 29.89 -53.69
CA LEU A 435 10.63 31.14 -53.23
C LEU A 435 9.50 30.86 -52.22
N LEU A 436 8.84 29.70 -52.36
CA LEU A 436 7.72 29.26 -51.50
C LEU A 436 8.20 28.56 -50.21
N ALA A 437 9.48 28.20 -50.12
CA ALA A 437 10.10 27.57 -48.94
C ALA A 437 10.60 28.57 -47.88
N GLY A 438 10.37 29.88 -48.05
CA GLY A 438 10.82 30.92 -47.11
C GLY A 438 10.04 30.93 -45.78
N PRO A 439 10.64 31.45 -44.68
CA PRO A 439 10.00 31.45 -43.37
C PRO A 439 8.70 32.25 -43.41
N THR A 440 7.63 31.64 -42.92
CA THR A 440 6.37 32.31 -42.63
C THR A 440 6.56 33.17 -41.38
N ASP A 441 7.05 34.39 -41.53
CA ASP A 441 6.94 35.42 -40.48
C ASP A 441 5.45 35.72 -40.31
N VAL A 442 4.82 35.05 -39.34
CA VAL A 442 3.44 35.32 -38.95
C VAL A 442 3.45 36.50 -37.97
N ASP A 443 2.64 37.53 -38.23
CA ASP A 443 2.54 38.76 -37.42
C ASP A 443 2.12 38.50 -35.95
N GLU A 444 1.48 37.35 -35.67
CA GLU A 444 1.17 36.89 -34.32
C GLU A 444 2.15 35.78 -33.91
N PRO A 445 2.90 35.92 -32.80
CA PRO A 445 3.79 34.87 -32.34
C PRO A 445 2.97 33.60 -32.06
N THR A 446 3.33 32.48 -32.71
CA THR A 446 2.68 31.16 -32.60
C THR A 446 2.41 30.74 -31.15
N THR A 447 3.30 31.16 -30.25
CA THR A 447 3.24 31.06 -28.79
C THR A 447 1.96 31.61 -28.18
N GLU A 448 1.53 32.83 -28.55
CA GLU A 448 0.35 33.47 -27.94
C GLU A 448 -0.95 32.76 -28.35
N ARG A 449 -1.05 32.39 -29.62
CA ARG A 449 -2.17 31.57 -30.11
C ARG A 449 -2.22 30.21 -29.41
N ARG A 450 -1.06 29.57 -29.18
CA ARG A 450 -0.98 28.30 -28.44
C ARG A 450 -1.47 28.46 -26.99
N ARG A 451 -1.09 29.54 -26.29
CA ARG A 451 -1.60 29.85 -24.93
C ARG A 451 -3.11 29.95 -24.88
N ARG A 452 -3.73 30.64 -25.86
CA ARG A 452 -5.19 30.74 -25.96
C ARG A 452 -5.86 29.38 -26.17
N PHE A 453 -5.25 28.49 -26.96
CA PHE A 453 -5.74 27.10 -27.10
C PHE A 453 -5.65 26.31 -25.78
N LEU A 454 -4.53 26.36 -25.07
CA LEU A 454 -4.39 25.69 -23.78
C LEU A 454 -5.40 26.22 -22.75
N ALA A 455 -5.59 27.54 -22.67
CA ALA A 455 -6.59 28.15 -21.81
C ALA A 455 -8.03 27.73 -22.19
N HIS A 456 -8.32 27.61 -23.48
CA HIS A 456 -9.61 27.11 -23.95
C HIS A 456 -9.84 25.64 -23.57
N LEU A 457 -8.81 24.79 -23.65
CA LEU A 457 -8.90 23.39 -23.22
C LEU A 457 -9.14 23.27 -21.72
N LEU A 458 -8.41 24.02 -20.90
CA LEU A 458 -8.63 24.07 -19.44
C LEU A 458 -10.05 24.52 -19.08
N ALA A 459 -10.56 25.53 -19.77
CA ALA A 459 -11.91 26.05 -19.54
C ALA A 459 -13.02 25.02 -19.81
N ARG A 460 -12.79 24.02 -20.67
CA ARG A 460 -13.75 22.91 -20.89
C ARG A 460 -13.95 22.04 -19.64
N PHE A 461 -12.94 22.00 -18.78
CA PHE A 461 -12.97 21.28 -17.52
C PHE A 461 -13.27 22.19 -16.32
N GLY A 462 -13.62 23.46 -16.58
CA GLY A 462 -13.87 24.45 -15.52
C GLY A 462 -12.61 24.92 -14.80
N GLU A 463 -11.42 24.62 -15.34
CA GLU A 463 -10.14 24.96 -14.72
C GLU A 463 -9.57 26.28 -15.27
N HIS A 464 -8.91 27.04 -14.40
CA HIS A 464 -8.23 28.27 -14.76
C HIS A 464 -6.88 28.38 -14.06
N LEU A 465 -5.79 28.23 -14.81
CA LEU A 465 -4.44 28.48 -14.31
C LEU A 465 -4.06 29.92 -14.63
N GLY A 466 -4.11 30.79 -13.61
CA GLY A 466 -3.79 32.20 -13.75
C GLY A 466 -2.32 32.45 -14.12
N ASP A 467 -2.05 33.47 -14.92
CA ASP A 467 -0.69 33.86 -15.37
C ASP A 467 0.07 34.70 -14.34
N HIS A 468 -0.13 34.43 -13.04
CA HIS A 468 0.61 35.07 -11.95
C HIS A 468 2.12 34.98 -12.20
N ARG A 469 2.88 35.98 -11.75
CA ARG A 469 4.34 36.04 -11.93
C ARG A 469 4.99 34.92 -11.13
N LEU A 470 5.15 33.77 -11.75
CA LEU A 470 6.01 32.72 -11.23
C LEU A 470 7.44 33.27 -11.12
N PRO A 471 8.17 32.97 -10.03
CA PRO A 471 9.59 33.31 -9.93
C PRO A 471 10.37 32.69 -11.10
N GLY A 472 10.66 33.50 -12.12
CA GLY A 472 11.33 33.07 -13.34
C GLY A 472 10.40 32.69 -14.51
N ASN A 473 10.38 33.56 -15.53
CA ASN A 473 10.08 33.26 -16.94
C ASN A 473 8.64 32.86 -17.36
N VAL A 474 8.10 33.59 -18.34
CA VAL A 474 6.77 33.38 -18.97
C VAL A 474 6.65 32.00 -19.64
N ALA A 475 7.77 31.42 -20.08
CA ALA A 475 7.83 30.07 -20.66
C ALA A 475 7.32 28.97 -19.68
N LEU A 476 7.42 29.20 -18.36
CA LEU A 476 6.95 28.23 -17.37
C LEU A 476 5.40 28.13 -17.32
N SER A 477 4.65 29.18 -17.67
CA SER A 477 3.17 29.15 -17.59
C SER A 477 2.55 28.20 -18.63
N SER A 478 3.06 28.19 -19.87
CA SER A 478 2.55 27.32 -20.94
C SER A 478 2.89 25.85 -20.71
N VAL A 479 4.11 25.56 -20.23
CA VAL A 479 4.54 24.22 -19.81
C VAL A 479 3.63 23.70 -18.70
N ARG A 480 3.39 24.52 -17.67
CA ARG A 480 2.48 24.19 -16.56
C ARG A 480 1.06 23.88 -17.04
N LYS A 481 0.47 24.71 -17.89
CA LYS A 481 -0.89 24.48 -18.45
C LYS A 481 -0.97 23.19 -19.26
N ARG A 482 0.07 22.90 -20.05
CA ARG A 482 0.20 21.66 -20.81
C ARG A 482 0.30 20.45 -19.89
N ASP A 483 1.21 20.48 -18.93
CA ASP A 483 1.49 19.36 -18.03
C ASP A 483 0.28 19.08 -17.14
N TYR A 484 -0.42 20.12 -16.70
CA TYR A 484 -1.69 20.01 -15.99
C TYR A 484 -2.78 19.35 -16.85
N LEU A 485 -2.95 19.76 -18.12
CA LEU A 485 -3.91 19.13 -19.03
C LEU A 485 -3.59 17.66 -19.31
N GLN A 486 -2.31 17.31 -19.46
CA GLN A 486 -1.88 15.92 -19.69
C GLN A 486 -2.15 15.02 -18.49
N GLN A 487 -2.05 15.56 -17.27
CA GLN A 487 -2.30 14.85 -16.02
C GLN A 487 -3.73 15.05 -15.49
N PHE A 488 -4.58 15.79 -16.22
CA PHE A 488 -5.88 16.21 -15.73
C PHE A 488 -6.79 15.04 -15.31
N PRO A 489 -6.88 13.91 -16.04
CA PRO A 489 -7.69 12.77 -15.61
C PRO A 489 -7.33 12.28 -14.20
N GLN A 490 -6.02 12.13 -13.91
CA GLN A 490 -5.56 11.69 -12.60
C GLN A 490 -5.76 12.77 -11.52
N LEU A 491 -5.44 14.03 -11.85
CA LEU A 491 -5.55 15.17 -10.91
C LEU A 491 -6.99 15.51 -10.55
N SER A 492 -7.92 15.37 -11.49
CA SER A 492 -9.35 15.63 -11.29
C SER A 492 -10.04 14.49 -10.54
N ALA A 493 -9.71 13.24 -10.86
CA ALA A 493 -10.24 12.09 -10.14
C ALA A 493 -9.77 12.08 -8.68
N GLY A 494 -8.51 12.42 -8.42
CA GLY A 494 -7.88 12.29 -7.11
C GLY A 494 -7.73 13.58 -6.29
N ARG A 495 -8.52 14.63 -6.52
CA ARG A 495 -8.33 15.96 -5.90
C ARG A 495 -8.10 15.93 -4.38
N GLY A 496 -8.89 15.15 -3.66
CA GLY A 496 -8.80 14.99 -2.20
C GLY A 496 -8.12 13.69 -1.77
N SER A 497 -7.25 13.10 -2.60
CA SER A 497 -6.56 11.85 -2.24
C SER A 497 -5.32 12.14 -1.41
N GLY A 498 -5.12 11.35 -0.35
CA GLY A 498 -3.94 11.36 0.50
C GLY A 498 -2.78 10.56 -0.08
N ALA A 499 -1.68 10.49 0.67
CA ALA A 499 -0.51 9.70 0.30
C ALA A 499 -0.77 8.19 0.34
N ASN A 500 -0.16 7.43 -0.58
CA ASN A 500 -0.12 5.98 -0.51
C ASN A 500 1.00 5.56 0.46
N VAL A 501 0.64 5.34 1.72
CA VAL A 501 1.58 5.01 2.81
C VAL A 501 2.32 3.69 2.60
N LEU A 502 1.76 2.76 1.81
CA LEU A 502 2.44 1.50 1.50
C LEU A 502 3.61 1.68 0.52
N ALA A 503 3.63 2.80 -0.20
CA ALA A 503 4.75 3.22 -1.04
C ALA A 503 5.80 4.02 -0.25
N TRP A 504 5.73 4.06 1.08
CA TRP A 504 6.80 4.65 1.89
C TRP A 504 7.78 3.56 2.30
N ILE A 505 8.80 3.35 1.46
CA ILE A 505 9.87 2.38 1.72
C ILE A 505 11.22 3.07 1.73
N ALA A 506 12.19 2.47 2.43
CA ALA A 506 13.56 2.95 2.44
C ALA A 506 14.14 3.03 1.01
N ASN A 507 14.85 4.11 0.70
CA ASN A 507 15.51 4.37 -0.59
C ASN A 507 14.58 4.55 -1.81
N GLN A 508 13.27 4.73 -1.63
CA GLN A 508 12.40 5.18 -2.73
C GLN A 508 12.55 6.69 -2.99
N PRO A 509 12.42 7.15 -4.24
CA PRO A 509 12.38 8.58 -4.55
C PRO A 509 11.26 9.29 -3.79
N LEU A 510 11.51 10.52 -3.33
CA LEU A 510 10.53 11.31 -2.58
C LEU A 510 9.19 11.51 -3.29
N ASP A 511 9.15 11.43 -4.62
CA ASP A 511 7.95 11.62 -5.44
C ASP A 511 7.05 10.36 -5.54
N GLU A 512 7.55 9.19 -5.15
CA GLU A 512 6.77 7.94 -5.08
C GLU A 512 5.97 7.90 -3.77
N GLY A 513 4.67 7.64 -3.85
CA GLY A 513 3.76 7.70 -2.69
C GLY A 513 3.22 9.08 -2.34
N VAL A 514 3.62 10.14 -3.07
CA VAL A 514 3.06 11.50 -2.92
C VAL A 514 1.58 11.54 -3.30
N SER A 515 0.81 12.28 -2.49
CA SER A 515 -0.62 12.43 -2.68
C SER A 515 -0.96 13.16 -3.99
N THR A 516 -2.11 12.84 -4.59
CA THR A 516 -2.58 13.58 -5.77
C THR A 516 -2.88 15.04 -5.43
N PHE A 517 -3.30 15.31 -4.19
CA PHE A 517 -3.45 16.66 -3.65
C PHE A 517 -2.14 17.46 -3.75
N GLU A 518 -1.02 16.92 -3.24
CA GLU A 518 0.28 17.57 -3.28
C GLU A 518 0.77 17.82 -4.73
N ARG A 519 0.60 16.83 -5.63
CA ARG A 519 0.92 16.99 -7.05
C ARG A 519 0.10 18.09 -7.72
N ARG A 520 -1.18 18.20 -7.35
CA ARG A 520 -2.09 19.24 -7.84
C ARG A 520 -1.64 20.62 -7.35
N ILE A 521 -1.36 20.78 -6.06
CA ILE A 521 -0.85 22.03 -5.47
C ILE A 521 0.44 22.47 -6.16
N ARG A 522 1.40 21.54 -6.37
CA ARG A 522 2.65 21.79 -7.09
C ARG A 522 2.39 22.39 -8.49
N LEU A 523 1.47 21.80 -9.25
CA LEU A 523 1.13 22.26 -10.60
C LEU A 523 0.30 23.55 -10.62
N LEU A 524 -0.57 23.79 -9.65
CA LEU A 524 -1.35 25.03 -9.57
C LEU A 524 -0.44 26.22 -9.26
N LEU A 525 0.45 26.05 -8.28
CA LEU A 525 1.43 27.04 -7.87
C LEU A 525 2.60 27.18 -8.85
N GLY A 526 2.77 26.24 -9.77
CA GLY A 526 3.87 26.24 -10.74
C GLY A 526 5.24 26.05 -10.09
N LEU A 527 5.30 25.27 -9.00
CA LEU A 527 6.54 25.03 -8.28
C LEU A 527 7.51 24.18 -9.13
N PRO A 528 8.79 24.57 -9.19
CA PRO A 528 9.86 23.73 -9.72
C PRO A 528 9.89 22.33 -9.09
N ALA A 529 10.42 21.34 -9.82
CA ALA A 529 10.48 19.95 -9.36
C ALA A 529 11.34 19.76 -8.10
N ASP A 530 12.31 20.64 -7.88
CA ASP A 530 13.20 20.67 -6.71
C ASP A 530 12.63 21.46 -5.53
N THR A 531 11.47 22.12 -5.68
CA THR A 531 10.84 22.80 -4.56
C THR A 531 10.28 21.79 -3.57
N ARG A 532 10.78 21.85 -2.35
CA ARG A 532 10.42 20.93 -1.27
C ARG A 532 9.29 21.54 -0.44
N PHE A 533 8.19 20.82 -0.35
CA PHE A 533 7.12 21.06 0.60
C PHE A 533 6.47 19.71 0.91
N HIS A 534 5.83 19.60 2.06
CA HIS A 534 5.28 18.33 2.54
C HIS A 534 3.86 18.53 3.07
N VAL A 535 2.96 17.62 2.68
CA VAL A 535 1.62 17.50 3.27
C VAL A 535 1.64 16.38 4.30
N ILE A 536 1.30 16.70 5.54
CA ILE A 536 1.30 15.80 6.69
C ILE A 536 -0.14 15.66 7.17
N GLU A 537 -0.61 14.42 7.20
CA GLU A 537 -1.97 14.11 7.58
C GLU A 537 -1.99 13.72 9.05
N HIS A 538 -2.69 14.49 9.89
CA HIS A 538 -2.58 14.31 11.33
C HIS A 538 -3.18 12.97 11.78
N VAL A 539 -4.17 12.43 11.07
CA VAL A 539 -4.74 11.09 11.32
C VAL A 539 -3.66 10.00 11.29
N LEU A 540 -2.58 10.19 10.50
CA LEU A 540 -1.49 9.23 10.44
C LEU A 540 -0.58 9.34 11.67
N LEU A 541 -0.51 10.51 12.31
CA LEU A 541 0.25 10.77 13.53
C LEU A 541 -0.52 10.40 14.82
N ARG A 542 -1.66 9.72 14.70
CA ARG A 542 -2.45 9.28 15.85
C ARG A 542 -1.69 8.26 16.72
N PRO A 543 -2.08 8.08 17.99
CA PRO A 543 -1.55 7.01 18.82
C PRO A 543 -1.86 5.63 18.20
N ILE A 544 -0.89 4.72 18.29
CA ILE A 544 -0.98 3.32 17.89
C ILE A 544 -1.07 2.43 19.14
N GLY A 545 -1.46 1.16 19.01
CA GLY A 545 -1.62 0.25 20.15
C GLY A 545 -0.41 0.19 21.08
N GLU A 546 0.81 0.32 20.56
CA GLU A 546 2.04 0.32 21.34
C GLU A 546 2.21 1.55 22.24
N ASP A 547 1.47 2.65 22.03
CA ASP A 547 1.41 3.76 22.99
C ASP A 547 0.82 3.33 24.34
N ALA A 548 0.17 2.15 24.43
CA ALA A 548 -0.14 1.50 25.71
C ALA A 548 1.10 1.36 26.61
N GLY A 549 2.30 1.29 26.04
CA GLY A 549 3.56 1.27 26.79
C GLY A 549 3.80 2.52 27.65
N GLN A 550 3.08 3.62 27.42
CA GLN A 550 3.14 4.81 28.28
C GLN A 550 2.30 4.68 29.56
N LEU A 551 1.40 3.69 29.61
CA LEU A 551 0.58 3.40 30.79
C LEU A 551 1.42 2.86 31.94
N GLU A 552 1.05 3.29 33.14
CA GLU A 552 1.60 2.85 34.42
C GLU A 552 1.24 1.38 34.74
N PRO A 553 2.20 0.52 35.13
CA PRO A 553 1.90 -0.85 35.57
C PRO A 553 1.30 -0.98 36.98
N ASP A 554 1.39 0.04 37.85
CA ASP A 554 0.67 0.25 39.13
C ASP A 554 1.50 1.24 40.01
N SER A 555 0.84 2.23 40.63
CA SER A 555 1.33 3.11 41.73
C SER A 555 2.29 4.30 41.47
N GLU A 556 2.68 4.63 40.22
CA GLU A 556 3.40 5.89 39.94
C GLU A 556 2.49 6.95 39.29
N THR A 557 3.03 8.16 39.08
CA THR A 557 2.25 9.29 38.55
C THR A 557 2.14 9.17 37.04
N GLN A 558 0.93 8.83 36.55
CA GLN A 558 0.62 8.79 35.12
C GLN A 558 1.05 10.09 34.42
N VAL A 559 1.83 9.95 33.35
CA VAL A 559 2.16 11.06 32.46
C VAL A 559 1.12 11.19 31.35
N PRO A 560 0.78 12.42 30.93
CA PRO A 560 -0.05 12.63 29.75
C PRO A 560 0.61 12.07 28.49
N LEU A 561 -0.22 11.70 27.52
CA LEU A 561 0.22 11.35 26.17
C LEU A 561 0.76 12.60 25.45
N LEU A 562 0.00 13.69 25.49
CA LEU A 562 0.28 14.90 24.70
C LEU A 562 -0.28 16.14 25.40
N GLU A 563 0.41 17.27 25.33
CA GLU A 563 -0.13 18.58 25.69
C GLU A 563 -0.43 19.37 24.40
N THR A 564 -1.69 19.69 24.14
CA THR A 564 -2.22 20.05 22.80
C THR A 564 -2.61 21.53 22.62
N GLU A 565 -2.08 22.42 23.47
CA GLU A 565 -2.38 23.86 23.43
C GLU A 565 -3.87 24.25 23.35
N GLY A 566 -4.79 23.39 23.79
CA GLY A 566 -6.24 23.67 23.79
C GLY A 566 -7.07 22.85 22.80
N ILE A 567 -6.44 21.95 22.03
CA ILE A 567 -7.13 21.13 21.02
C ILE A 567 -7.49 19.76 21.59
N ALA A 568 -8.78 19.44 21.69
CA ALA A 568 -9.24 18.17 22.23
C ALA A 568 -8.92 16.97 21.31
N ASP A 569 -8.99 17.17 20.00
CA ASP A 569 -8.63 16.18 19.00
C ASP A 569 -7.65 16.81 17.99
N PRO A 570 -6.33 16.61 18.15
CA PRO A 570 -5.33 17.14 17.24
C PRO A 570 -5.15 16.32 15.95
N TRP A 571 -5.84 15.18 15.81
CA TRP A 571 -5.59 14.22 14.74
C TRP A 571 -6.67 14.24 13.65
N SER A 572 -7.93 14.23 14.05
CA SER A 572 -9.01 14.04 13.09
C SER A 572 -9.21 15.26 12.21
N LEU A 573 -9.48 14.98 10.93
CA LEU A 573 -9.87 15.98 9.93
C LEU A 573 -8.91 17.18 9.84
N GLN A 574 -7.62 16.94 10.03
CA GLN A 574 -6.57 17.95 10.07
C GLN A 574 -5.36 17.55 9.22
N ILE A 575 -4.81 18.54 8.53
CA ILE A 575 -3.56 18.41 7.79
C ILE A 575 -2.65 19.59 8.11
N SER A 576 -1.35 19.33 8.09
CA SER A 576 -0.30 20.34 8.11
C SER A 576 0.38 20.38 6.75
N VAL A 577 0.68 21.58 6.25
CA VAL A 577 1.45 21.78 5.02
C VAL A 577 2.69 22.57 5.37
N ALA A 578 3.85 21.94 5.25
CA ALA A 578 5.14 22.52 5.59
C ALA A 578 5.85 23.07 4.35
N PHE A 579 6.26 24.33 4.41
CA PHE A 579 7.01 25.02 3.35
C PHE A 579 8.25 25.71 3.91
N GLU A 580 9.34 25.71 3.13
CA GLU A 580 10.36 26.75 3.27
C GLU A 580 9.73 28.11 2.90
N ARG A 581 9.91 29.13 3.75
CA ARG A 581 9.29 30.45 3.52
C ARG A 581 9.82 31.08 2.22
N PRO A 582 8.97 31.42 1.23
CA PRO A 582 9.42 32.09 0.02
C PRO A 582 9.79 33.56 0.32
N ASP A 583 10.74 34.10 -0.45
CA ASP A 583 11.16 35.50 -0.34
C ASP A 583 10.07 36.50 -0.83
N ASP A 584 9.17 36.05 -1.69
CA ASP A 584 8.11 36.88 -2.31
C ASP A 584 6.79 36.74 -1.55
N GLU A 585 6.36 37.81 -0.88
CA GLU A 585 5.11 37.85 -0.09
C GLU A 585 3.85 37.68 -0.95
N ASP A 586 3.84 38.18 -2.20
CA ASP A 586 2.69 37.97 -3.10
C ASP A 586 2.56 36.47 -3.45
N PHE A 587 3.69 35.76 -3.49
CA PHE A 587 3.72 34.32 -3.71
C PHE A 587 3.31 33.53 -2.46
N ALA A 588 3.67 34.00 -1.26
CA ALA A 588 3.19 33.42 -0.01
C ALA A 588 1.65 33.52 0.10
N GLU A 589 1.07 34.67 -0.21
CA GLU A 589 -0.40 34.86 -0.24
C GLU A 589 -1.08 33.94 -1.28
N LEU A 590 -0.42 33.75 -2.44
CA LEU A 590 -0.90 32.79 -3.45
C LEU A 590 -0.90 31.35 -2.94
N ILE A 591 0.13 30.93 -2.19
CA ILE A 591 0.20 29.61 -1.55
C ILE A 591 -0.97 29.45 -0.58
N GLU A 592 -1.16 30.41 0.32
CA GLU A 592 -2.26 30.42 1.30
C GLU A 592 -3.63 30.29 0.64
N HIS A 593 -3.92 31.15 -0.34
CA HIS A 593 -5.19 31.10 -1.05
C HIS A 593 -5.39 29.78 -1.80
N THR A 594 -4.34 29.27 -2.46
CA THR A 594 -4.42 28.01 -3.20
C THR A 594 -4.72 26.85 -2.27
N LEU A 595 -4.00 26.73 -1.15
CA LEU A 595 -4.22 25.68 -0.15
C LEU A 595 -5.65 25.74 0.41
N LEU A 596 -6.13 26.93 0.80
CA LEU A 596 -7.50 27.09 1.30
C LEU A 596 -8.57 26.72 0.26
N SER A 597 -8.34 27.05 -1.02
CA SER A 597 -9.31 26.79 -2.08
C SER A 597 -9.35 25.33 -2.55
N GLU A 598 -8.24 24.60 -2.40
CA GLU A 598 -8.09 23.24 -2.91
C GLU A 598 -8.24 22.18 -1.83
N THR A 599 -8.05 22.53 -0.54
CA THR A 599 -8.22 21.58 0.56
C THR A 599 -9.70 21.16 0.70
N PRO A 600 -10.01 19.86 0.87
CA PRO A 600 -11.36 19.40 1.15
C PRO A 600 -11.99 20.17 2.33
N ALA A 601 -13.23 20.64 2.15
CA ALA A 601 -13.86 21.58 3.09
C ALA A 601 -14.09 21.04 4.51
N HIS A 602 -14.05 19.72 4.70
CA HIS A 602 -14.15 19.09 6.02
C HIS A 602 -12.82 19.01 6.75
N LEU A 603 -11.69 19.29 6.07
CA LEU A 603 -10.36 19.28 6.66
C LEU A 603 -9.94 20.70 7.06
N THR A 604 -9.33 20.80 8.24
CA THR A 604 -8.60 22.01 8.65
C THR A 604 -7.17 21.91 8.14
N VAL A 605 -6.69 22.97 7.48
CA VAL A 605 -5.32 23.08 6.98
C VAL A 605 -4.51 24.03 7.84
N HIS A 606 -3.37 23.54 8.34
CA HIS A 606 -2.37 24.33 9.07
C HIS A 606 -1.16 24.54 8.17
N LEU A 607 -0.82 25.79 7.86
CA LEU A 607 0.35 26.12 7.04
C LEU A 607 1.52 26.50 7.94
N HIS A 608 2.63 25.78 7.79
CA HIS A 608 3.85 25.98 8.57
C HIS A 608 4.96 26.55 7.70
N TRP A 609 5.43 27.73 8.06
CA TRP A 609 6.56 28.39 7.43
C TRP A 609 7.84 28.11 8.23
N PHE A 610 8.79 27.43 7.61
CA PHE A 610 10.12 27.25 8.18
C PHE A 610 11.01 28.42 7.74
N GLU A 611 11.39 29.27 8.69
CA GLU A 611 12.20 30.46 8.44
C GLU A 611 13.70 30.17 8.44
N ASP A 612 14.15 29.16 9.18
CA ASP A 612 15.56 28.79 9.31
C ASP A 612 15.84 27.41 8.71
N ALA A 613 17.00 27.29 8.07
CA ALA A 613 17.39 26.07 7.38
C ALA A 613 17.60 24.88 8.33
N ASN A 614 17.91 25.12 9.61
CA ASN A 614 18.18 24.04 10.56
C ASN A 614 16.87 23.38 11.00
N SER A 615 15.85 24.16 11.38
CA SER A 615 14.53 23.63 11.74
C SER A 615 13.87 22.91 10.57
N TRP A 616 14.04 23.42 9.33
CA TRP A 616 13.62 22.71 8.13
C TRP A 616 14.32 21.34 8.01
N LEU A 617 15.65 21.30 8.17
CA LEU A 617 16.42 20.05 8.08
C LEU A 617 16.05 19.05 9.19
N GLU A 618 15.80 19.53 10.41
CA GLU A 618 15.36 18.70 11.54
C GLU A 618 13.97 18.11 11.27
N PHE A 619 13.03 18.93 10.81
CA PHE A 619 11.70 18.50 10.40
C PHE A 619 11.75 17.50 9.23
N GLU A 620 12.52 17.80 8.17
CA GLU A 620 12.64 16.95 6.98
C GLU A 620 13.28 15.60 7.35
N ALA A 621 14.26 15.59 8.26
CA ALA A 621 14.84 14.34 8.78
C ALA A 621 13.82 13.53 9.59
N ALA A 622 13.03 14.18 10.46
CA ALA A 622 11.95 13.52 11.20
C ALA A 622 10.88 12.95 10.26
N TRP A 623 10.50 13.70 9.23
CA TRP A 623 9.51 13.28 8.24
C TRP A 623 10.01 12.10 7.40
N ALA A 624 11.26 12.16 6.94
CA ALA A 624 11.86 11.07 6.17
C ALA A 624 11.91 9.76 6.98
N ASP A 625 12.34 9.84 8.25
CA ASP A 625 12.41 8.71 9.18
C ASP A 625 11.02 8.15 9.48
N TYR A 626 10.06 9.02 9.81
CA TYR A 626 8.67 8.64 10.09
C TYR A 626 8.02 7.91 8.92
N ARG A 627 8.12 8.43 7.69
CA ARG A 627 7.50 7.81 6.50
C ARG A 627 7.96 6.38 6.32
N VAL A 628 9.27 6.14 6.39
CA VAL A 628 9.84 4.80 6.21
C VAL A 628 9.29 3.84 7.27
N ARG A 629 9.32 4.25 8.53
CA ARG A 629 8.88 3.44 9.67
C ARG A 629 7.37 3.18 9.65
N TYR A 630 6.58 4.20 9.36
CA TYR A 630 5.13 4.08 9.27
C TYR A 630 4.71 3.23 8.07
N GLY A 631 5.41 3.36 6.94
CA GLY A 631 5.20 2.51 5.78
C GLY A 631 5.59 1.05 6.04
N GLU A 632 6.63 0.78 6.85
CA GLU A 632 6.95 -0.57 7.33
C GLU A 632 5.86 -1.12 8.26
N TYR A 633 5.43 -0.32 9.24
CA TYR A 633 4.33 -0.64 10.14
C TYR A 633 3.06 -1.05 9.37
N ARG A 634 2.65 -0.26 8.37
CA ARG A 634 1.45 -0.53 7.55
C ARG A 634 1.62 -1.70 6.58
N ARG A 635 2.85 -2.07 6.21
CA ARG A 635 3.13 -3.24 5.36
C ARG A 635 3.25 -4.54 6.15
N GLU A 636 3.38 -4.48 7.47
CA GLU A 636 3.55 -5.68 8.29
C GLU A 636 2.40 -6.69 8.14
N PRO A 637 1.12 -6.29 8.11
CA PRO A 637 0.02 -7.22 7.81
C PRO A 637 0.14 -7.87 6.41
N LEU A 638 0.93 -7.29 5.50
CA LEU A 638 1.22 -7.83 4.18
C LEU A 638 2.36 -8.86 4.16
N THR A 639 3.05 -9.05 5.27
CA THR A 639 4.15 -10.02 5.34
C THR A 639 3.61 -11.43 5.64
N PRO A 640 4.09 -12.48 4.95
CA PRO A 640 3.64 -13.85 5.23
C PRO A 640 4.03 -14.28 6.66
N ALA A 641 3.10 -14.92 7.38
CA ALA A 641 3.29 -15.42 8.75
C ALA A 641 4.39 -16.49 8.95
N VAL A 642 5.15 -16.82 7.90
CA VAL A 642 6.24 -17.82 7.93
C VAL A 642 7.55 -17.21 8.42
N VAL A 643 7.65 -15.88 8.54
CA VAL A 643 8.83 -15.19 9.08
C VAL A 643 8.66 -15.05 10.59
N PRO A 644 9.49 -15.74 11.42
CA PRO A 644 9.47 -15.51 12.86
C PRO A 644 9.87 -14.07 13.15
N ILE A 645 9.00 -13.33 13.83
CA ILE A 645 9.26 -11.96 14.26
C ILE A 645 9.94 -12.04 15.63
N ASP A 646 11.14 -11.49 15.75
CA ASP A 646 11.81 -11.29 17.04
C ASP A 646 11.06 -10.18 17.80
N PRO A 647 10.39 -10.49 18.94
CA PRO A 647 9.60 -9.51 19.68
C PRO A 647 10.43 -8.31 20.17
N ALA A 648 11.71 -8.52 20.49
CA ALA A 648 12.57 -7.45 20.99
C ALA A 648 12.95 -6.47 19.86
N ALA A 649 13.33 -7.00 18.70
CA ALA A 649 13.59 -6.19 17.51
C ALA A 649 12.34 -5.46 17.04
N HIS A 650 11.19 -6.13 17.08
CA HIS A 650 9.91 -5.52 16.72
C HIS A 650 9.55 -4.35 17.65
N HIS A 651 9.66 -4.52 18.98
CA HIS A 651 9.45 -3.45 19.95
C HIS A 651 10.37 -2.24 19.72
N LEU A 652 11.64 -2.49 19.39
CA LEU A 652 12.61 -1.45 19.07
C LEU A 652 12.17 -0.62 17.86
N GLU A 653 11.66 -1.25 16.80
CA GLU A 653 11.16 -0.52 15.63
C GLU A 653 9.91 0.31 15.96
N ARG A 654 9.07 -0.14 16.90
CA ARG A 654 7.91 0.63 17.41
C ARG A 654 8.31 1.83 18.25
N LEU A 655 9.35 1.71 19.07
CA LEU A 655 9.94 2.86 19.78
C LEU A 655 10.46 3.92 18.81
N ARG A 656 11.18 3.48 17.77
CA ARG A 656 11.73 4.38 16.76
C ARG A 656 10.64 5.08 15.93
N LEU A 657 9.56 4.38 15.59
CA LEU A 657 8.39 4.99 14.92
C LEU A 657 7.77 6.09 15.78
N ARG A 658 7.54 5.82 17.08
CA ARG A 658 6.99 6.79 18.02
C ARG A 658 7.92 7.97 18.25
N ASP A 659 9.24 7.76 18.33
CA ASP A 659 10.21 8.86 18.40
C ASP A 659 10.16 9.77 17.17
N ALA A 660 10.12 9.20 15.96
CA ALA A 660 10.00 9.97 14.72
C ALA A 660 8.68 10.75 14.66
N ARG A 661 7.57 10.14 15.10
CA ARG A 661 6.25 10.80 15.22
C ARG A 661 6.32 11.96 16.20
N ASP A 662 6.88 11.74 17.39
CA ASP A 662 6.94 12.74 18.46
C ASP A 662 7.75 13.98 18.03
N ARG A 663 8.86 13.78 17.31
CA ARG A 663 9.62 14.89 16.70
C ARG A 663 8.77 15.67 15.70
N LEU A 664 7.94 15.01 14.89
CA LEU A 664 7.03 15.68 13.95
C LEU A 664 5.94 16.48 14.66
N LEU A 665 5.32 15.91 15.70
CA LEU A 665 4.29 16.60 16.48
C LEU A 665 4.81 17.92 17.05
N GLU A 666 6.06 17.93 17.53
CA GLU A 666 6.69 19.14 18.07
C GLU A 666 7.16 20.12 16.99
N SER A 667 7.80 19.64 15.91
CA SER A 667 8.22 20.50 14.79
C SER A 667 7.04 21.21 14.13
N LEU A 668 5.86 20.58 14.13
CA LEU A 668 4.62 21.14 13.58
C LEU A 668 3.76 21.84 14.64
N SER A 669 4.25 21.98 15.88
CA SER A 669 3.49 22.59 17.00
C SER A 669 2.08 21.99 17.18
N ILE A 670 1.90 20.70 16.90
CA ILE A 670 0.64 19.97 17.11
C ILE A 670 0.45 19.68 18.61
N GLY A 671 1.54 19.41 19.31
CA GLY A 671 1.56 19.27 20.76
C GLY A 671 2.93 18.86 21.28
N LEU A 672 3.11 18.98 22.60
CA LEU A 672 4.34 18.62 23.30
C LEU A 672 4.25 17.18 23.83
N THR A 673 5.23 16.34 23.49
CA THR A 673 5.24 14.93 23.90
C THR A 673 6.06 14.69 25.16
N TYR A 674 5.78 13.57 25.83
CA TYR A 674 6.55 13.10 26.98
C TYR A 674 7.52 11.99 26.55
N PRO A 675 8.69 11.84 27.21
CA PRO A 675 9.61 10.75 26.90
C PRO A 675 8.94 9.37 26.96
N LEU A 676 9.31 8.47 26.03
CA LEU A 676 8.83 7.10 25.95
C LEU A 676 9.33 6.31 27.16
N ARG A 677 8.40 5.71 27.90
CA ARG A 677 8.69 5.03 29.17
C ARG A 677 8.99 3.55 29.06
N ASP A 678 8.53 2.92 27.98
CA ASP A 678 8.65 1.49 27.70
C ASP A 678 9.95 1.11 26.98
N ILE A 679 10.98 1.94 27.07
CA ILE A 679 12.34 1.59 26.63
C ILE A 679 12.83 0.44 27.53
N PRO A 680 13.18 -0.74 26.98
CA PRO A 680 13.57 -1.89 27.78
C PRO A 680 14.82 -1.60 28.63
N LEU A 681 14.74 -1.92 29.92
CA LEU A 681 15.86 -1.81 30.86
C LEU A 681 16.34 -3.18 31.33
N PRO A 682 17.66 -3.33 31.61
CA PRO A 682 18.15 -4.53 32.28
C PRO A 682 17.59 -4.58 33.72
N THR A 683 17.12 -5.74 34.15
CA THR A 683 16.64 -5.90 35.53
C THR A 683 17.78 -5.88 36.54
N HIS A 684 18.94 -6.43 36.16
CA HIS A 684 20.15 -6.49 36.98
C HIS A 684 21.36 -6.05 36.17
N ALA A 685 22.32 -5.41 36.84
CA ALA A 685 23.65 -5.14 36.33
C ALA A 685 24.66 -5.56 37.40
N PHE A 686 25.68 -6.34 37.01
CA PHE A 686 26.70 -6.81 37.93
C PHE A 686 28.01 -6.07 37.69
N VAL A 687 28.68 -5.67 38.76
CA VAL A 687 29.95 -4.95 38.68
C VAL A 687 30.87 -5.28 39.86
N GLU A 688 32.17 -5.11 39.64
CA GLU A 688 33.19 -5.20 40.69
C GLU A 688 33.10 -4.00 41.65
N SER A 689 33.41 -4.24 42.94
CA SER A 689 33.44 -3.19 43.95
C SER A 689 34.43 -2.08 43.58
N GLY A 690 33.98 -0.82 43.64
CA GLY A 690 34.72 0.37 43.26
C GLY A 690 34.74 0.69 41.76
N GLU A 691 34.10 -0.11 40.91
CA GLU A 691 33.97 0.15 39.47
C GLU A 691 32.57 0.66 39.10
N GLN A 692 32.41 1.18 37.89
CA GLN A 692 31.13 1.65 37.34
C GLN A 692 30.47 0.56 36.51
N ALA A 693 29.19 0.28 36.75
CA ALA A 693 28.40 -0.56 35.85
C ALA A 693 27.97 0.26 34.63
N THR A 694 27.87 -0.40 33.47
CA THR A 694 27.30 0.22 32.26
C THR A 694 25.88 -0.28 32.06
N ILE A 695 24.92 0.61 32.19
CA ILE A 695 23.51 0.34 31.88
C ILE A 695 23.27 0.66 30.41
N LEU A 696 22.92 -0.36 29.63
CA LEU A 696 22.63 -0.20 28.21
C LEU A 696 21.13 -0.03 28.00
N LEU A 697 20.77 1.10 27.40
CA LEU A 697 19.46 1.32 26.81
C LEU A 697 19.53 0.89 25.34
N PRO A 698 18.72 -0.07 24.88
CA PRO A 698 18.75 -0.52 23.49
C PRO A 698 18.24 0.56 22.51
N PHE A 699 17.64 1.62 23.04
CA PHE A 699 17.18 2.78 22.30
C PHE A 699 17.21 4.03 23.18
N SER A 700 17.49 5.17 22.58
CA SER A 700 17.40 6.48 23.21
C SER A 700 16.80 7.48 22.22
N GLN A 701 15.89 8.32 22.69
CA GLN A 701 15.21 9.31 21.85
C GLN A 701 16.08 10.51 21.53
N ILE A 702 15.98 11.02 20.31
CA ILE A 702 16.68 12.26 19.92
C ILE A 702 16.01 13.43 20.64
N GLY A 703 16.80 14.30 21.26
CA GLY A 703 16.29 15.47 22.01
C GLY A 703 15.85 15.17 23.45
N VAL A 704 16.04 13.93 23.92
CA VAL A 704 15.82 13.53 25.32
C VAL A 704 17.17 13.27 25.98
N THR A 705 17.34 13.74 27.21
CA THR A 705 18.52 13.49 28.05
C THR A 705 18.18 12.49 29.14
N TYR A 706 19.01 11.47 29.31
CA TYR A 706 18.78 10.39 30.26
C TYR A 706 19.72 10.48 31.45
N TYR A 707 19.17 10.26 32.64
CA TYR A 707 19.88 10.31 33.92
C TYR A 707 19.60 9.03 34.70
N LEU A 708 20.61 8.49 35.40
CA LEU A 708 20.34 7.52 36.45
C LEU A 708 19.98 8.27 37.73
N VAL A 709 18.90 7.84 38.37
CA VAL A 709 18.43 8.35 39.67
C VAL A 709 18.34 7.21 40.68
N ASP A 710 18.42 7.53 41.95
CA ASP A 710 18.20 6.58 43.03
C ASP A 710 16.74 6.10 43.01
N ALA A 711 16.50 4.80 43.13
CA ALA A 711 15.15 4.23 43.13
C ALA A 711 14.36 4.56 44.40
N ASP A 712 15.05 4.79 45.52
CA ASP A 712 14.46 5.14 46.82
C ASP A 712 14.26 6.67 46.97
N ASP A 713 15.02 7.48 46.21
CA ASP A 713 14.88 8.93 46.10
C ASP A 713 14.97 9.39 44.65
N LEU A 714 13.82 9.42 43.96
CA LEU A 714 13.73 9.79 42.53
C LEU A 714 14.25 11.20 42.21
N GLY A 715 14.42 12.08 43.21
CA GLY A 715 15.03 13.40 43.05
C GLY A 715 16.57 13.38 43.10
N ALA A 716 17.17 12.29 43.56
CA ALA A 716 18.61 12.13 43.67
C ALA A 716 19.22 11.62 42.36
N VAL A 717 19.69 12.55 41.53
CA VAL A 717 20.42 12.25 40.29
C VAL A 717 21.82 11.71 40.61
N LEU A 718 22.09 10.50 40.11
CA LEU A 718 23.32 9.75 40.34
C LEU A 718 24.40 10.04 39.29
N THR A 719 24.01 10.42 38.07
CA THR A 719 24.94 10.57 36.94
C THR A 719 24.81 11.91 36.24
N ALA A 720 25.82 12.26 35.43
CA ALA A 720 25.62 13.27 34.40
C ALA A 720 24.55 12.80 33.40
N GLY A 721 23.81 13.75 32.83
CA GLY A 721 22.81 13.44 31.81
C GLY A 721 23.48 13.15 30.48
N GLU A 722 23.09 12.05 29.84
CA GLU A 722 23.58 11.67 28.52
C GLU A 722 22.48 11.92 27.46
N PRO A 723 22.78 12.64 26.37
CA PRO A 723 21.80 12.92 25.33
C PRO A 723 21.53 11.67 24.49
N GLY A 724 20.25 11.39 24.24
CA GLY A 724 19.84 10.33 23.35
C GLY A 724 20.17 10.63 21.88
N THR A 725 20.41 9.58 21.13
CA THR A 725 21.02 9.63 19.79
C THR A 725 20.12 9.03 18.71
N GLY A 726 18.96 8.49 19.07
CA GLY A 726 18.13 7.65 18.18
C GLY A 726 18.60 6.19 18.12
N ASP A 727 19.59 5.83 18.93
CA ASP A 727 20.21 4.50 18.96
C ASP A 727 20.55 4.07 20.40
N VAL A 728 21.31 2.98 20.55
CA VAL A 728 21.78 2.47 21.83
C VAL A 728 22.53 3.56 22.62
N LEU A 729 22.18 3.68 23.91
CA LEU A 729 22.83 4.61 24.84
C LEU A 729 23.39 3.84 26.04
N ALA A 730 24.58 4.24 26.50
CA ALA A 730 25.24 3.67 27.66
C ALA A 730 25.26 4.70 28.80
N LEU A 731 24.66 4.35 29.94
CA LEU A 731 24.70 5.15 31.17
C LEU A 731 25.66 4.49 32.16
N ALA A 732 26.70 5.21 32.58
CA ALA A 732 27.65 4.73 33.58
C ALA A 732 27.12 5.03 34.99
N THR A 733 27.03 4.04 35.86
CA THR A 733 26.68 4.27 37.28
C THR A 733 27.79 5.03 38.00
N PRO A 734 27.55 5.58 39.20
CA PRO A 734 28.63 5.88 40.14
C PRO A 734 29.48 4.64 40.46
N GLU A 735 30.64 4.84 41.07
CA GLU A 735 31.44 3.73 41.63
C GLU A 735 30.61 2.97 42.67
N ILE A 736 30.49 1.65 42.49
CA ILE A 736 29.60 0.80 43.29
C ILE A 736 30.41 0.14 44.42
N PHE A 737 30.08 0.46 45.67
CA PHE A 737 30.69 -0.15 46.87
C PHE A 737 29.70 -1.00 47.69
N ALA A 738 28.44 -1.02 47.26
CA ALA A 738 27.33 -1.79 47.82
C ALA A 738 26.20 -1.82 46.79
N ASP A 739 25.28 -2.78 46.94
CA ASP A 739 24.10 -2.87 46.07
C ASP A 739 23.34 -1.55 45.99
N LEU A 740 22.97 -1.17 44.77
CA LEU A 740 22.31 0.08 44.44
C LEU A 740 21.09 -0.21 43.58
N SER A 741 19.94 0.35 43.93
CA SER A 741 18.75 0.30 43.07
C SER A 741 18.61 1.61 42.33
N CYS A 742 18.62 1.56 41.00
CA CYS A 742 18.54 2.73 40.14
C CYS A 742 17.25 2.72 39.32
N ARG A 743 16.81 3.91 38.92
CA ARG A 743 15.86 4.12 37.84
C ARG A 743 16.43 5.06 36.80
N VAL A 744 15.82 5.11 35.63
CA VAL A 744 16.21 6.04 34.56
C VAL A 744 15.18 7.15 34.46
N LEU A 745 15.63 8.39 34.67
CA LEU A 745 14.85 9.61 34.41
C LEU A 745 15.18 10.10 33.01
N ALA A 746 14.16 10.25 32.17
CA ALA A 746 14.27 10.83 30.84
C ALA A 746 13.70 12.27 30.86
N VAL A 747 14.45 13.23 30.32
CA VAL A 747 14.10 14.66 30.34
C VAL A 747 14.20 15.24 28.94
N LYS A 748 13.10 15.79 28.44
CA LYS A 748 13.03 16.50 27.16
C LYS A 748 13.30 17.98 27.37
N THR A 749 14.50 18.43 27.00
CA THR A 749 15.01 19.77 27.32
C THR A 749 14.56 20.87 26.35
N GLY A 750 13.92 20.51 25.23
CA GLY A 750 13.39 21.45 24.24
C GLY A 750 12.09 22.15 24.63
N SER A 751 11.43 21.73 25.72
CA SER A 751 10.17 22.30 26.21
C SER A 751 10.38 23.14 27.49
N ASN A 752 9.51 24.13 27.72
CA ASN A 752 9.53 24.95 28.93
C ASN A 752 8.13 25.02 29.57
N PRO A 753 7.91 24.41 30.76
CA PRO A 753 8.87 23.61 31.53
C PRO A 753 9.28 22.32 30.80
N PRO A 754 10.46 21.76 31.12
CA PRO A 754 10.90 20.50 30.53
C PRO A 754 9.92 19.37 30.88
N ARG A 755 9.71 18.45 29.93
CA ARG A 755 8.90 17.25 30.15
C ARG A 755 9.78 16.11 30.62
N GLU A 756 9.43 15.51 31.74
CA GLU A 756 10.18 14.44 32.36
C GLU A 756 9.29 13.23 32.60
N ALA A 757 9.88 12.05 32.46
CA ALA A 757 9.24 10.78 32.76
C ALA A 757 10.28 9.77 33.24
N HIS A 758 9.90 8.92 34.19
CA HIS A 758 10.72 7.77 34.55
C HIS A 758 10.41 6.61 33.62
N LEU A 759 11.46 5.95 33.13
CA LEU A 759 11.31 4.71 32.39
C LEU A 759 10.75 3.61 33.31
N HIS A 760 10.10 2.63 32.69
CA HIS A 760 9.49 1.50 33.39
C HIS A 760 10.55 0.53 33.91
N GLY A 761 10.39 0.16 35.18
CA GLY A 761 11.26 -0.79 35.85
C GLY A 761 12.37 -0.16 36.70
N THR A 762 12.93 -1.01 37.55
CA THR A 762 14.04 -0.68 38.44
C THR A 762 15.22 -1.59 38.10
N ILE A 763 16.41 -1.02 38.09
CA ILE A 763 17.66 -1.72 37.80
C ILE A 763 18.36 -1.99 39.14
N ALA A 764 18.53 -3.26 39.50
CA ALA A 764 19.35 -3.63 40.64
C ALA A 764 20.81 -3.76 40.20
N VAL A 765 21.66 -2.84 40.65
CA VAL A 765 23.11 -2.88 40.43
C VAL A 765 23.73 -3.60 41.62
N GLN A 766 24.28 -4.79 41.39
CA GLN A 766 24.80 -5.66 42.44
C GLN A 766 26.32 -5.80 42.33
N GLU A 767 26.97 -5.87 43.48
CA GLU A 767 28.38 -6.23 43.57
C GLU A 767 28.52 -7.76 43.46
N GLY A 768 29.19 -8.29 42.42
CA GLY A 768 29.35 -9.75 42.30
C GLY A 768 29.60 -10.28 40.89
N VAL A 769 29.52 -11.62 40.76
CA VAL A 769 29.64 -12.35 39.48
C VAL A 769 28.25 -12.48 38.86
N ASP A 770 28.11 -12.17 37.57
CA ASP A 770 26.85 -12.37 36.85
C ASP A 770 26.56 -13.88 36.75
N PRO A 771 25.42 -14.37 37.28
CA PRO A 771 25.07 -15.79 37.19
C PRO A 771 24.74 -16.22 35.75
N LYS A 772 24.49 -15.30 34.81
CA LYS A 772 24.10 -15.61 33.43
C LYS A 772 25.30 -15.67 32.49
N VAL A 773 26.03 -16.79 32.53
CA VAL A 773 27.11 -17.09 31.57
C VAL A 773 26.67 -18.13 30.52
N GLY A 774 27.12 -17.97 29.28
CA GLY A 774 26.95 -18.98 28.25
C GLY A 774 27.90 -20.14 28.48
N VAL A 775 27.38 -21.37 28.53
CA VAL A 775 28.17 -22.59 28.74
C VAL A 775 27.93 -23.58 27.60
N THR A 776 29.02 -23.99 26.95
CA THR A 776 29.01 -24.96 25.85
C THR A 776 29.85 -26.18 26.23
N TYR A 777 29.31 -27.37 26.03
CA TYR A 777 29.98 -28.63 26.38
C TYR A 777 29.46 -29.79 25.51
N ALA A 778 30.21 -30.89 25.47
CA ALA A 778 29.74 -32.12 24.82
C ALA A 778 28.81 -32.89 25.77
N GLN A 779 27.51 -32.95 25.44
CA GLN A 779 26.54 -33.66 26.26
C GLN A 779 26.79 -35.17 26.30
N PHE A 780 27.33 -35.75 25.22
CA PHE A 780 27.66 -37.17 25.13
C PHE A 780 29.16 -37.35 24.89
N VAL A 781 29.82 -38.16 25.72
CA VAL A 781 31.26 -38.44 25.62
C VAL A 781 31.55 -39.93 25.65
N GLU A 782 32.68 -40.35 25.06
CA GLU A 782 33.10 -41.75 25.10
C GLU A 782 33.53 -42.19 26.51
N TYR A 783 33.40 -43.47 26.82
CA TYR A 783 33.87 -44.06 28.07
C TYR A 783 35.38 -43.81 28.27
N GLY A 784 35.74 -43.14 29.37
CA GLY A 784 37.12 -42.78 29.69
C GLY A 784 37.63 -41.51 29.02
N ALA A 785 36.76 -40.72 28.37
CA ALA A 785 37.11 -39.40 27.85
C ALA A 785 37.25 -38.36 28.97
N THR A 786 37.93 -37.25 28.67
CA THR A 786 37.93 -36.04 29.53
C THR A 786 36.91 -35.04 29.00
N VAL A 787 36.17 -34.38 29.90
CA VAL A 787 35.16 -33.39 29.53
C VAL A 787 35.78 -32.00 29.49
N GLN A 788 35.40 -31.22 28.48
CA GLN A 788 35.69 -29.79 28.39
C GLN A 788 34.39 -28.99 28.43
N VAL A 789 34.40 -27.94 29.24
CA VAL A 789 33.30 -26.99 29.40
C VAL A 789 33.82 -25.61 29.05
N SER A 790 33.24 -25.01 28.02
CA SER A 790 33.61 -23.68 27.53
C SER A 790 32.62 -22.64 28.04
N ILE A 791 33.13 -21.54 28.57
CA ILE A 791 32.36 -20.42 29.11
C ILE A 791 32.58 -19.20 28.22
N HIS A 792 31.49 -18.57 27.74
CA HIS A 792 31.54 -17.35 26.95
C HIS A 792 30.28 -16.49 27.15
N PRO A 793 30.41 -15.16 27.31
CA PRO A 793 31.68 -14.44 27.48
C PRO A 793 32.27 -14.65 28.89
N ALA A 794 33.60 -14.70 29.00
CA ALA A 794 34.28 -14.64 30.28
C ALA A 794 34.12 -13.24 30.89
N GLN A 795 33.74 -13.18 32.16
CA GLN A 795 33.63 -11.96 32.94
C GLN A 795 35.00 -11.47 33.45
N LYS A 796 35.18 -10.15 33.53
CA LYS A 796 36.39 -9.48 34.03
C LYS A 796 36.68 -9.92 35.47
N ASN A 797 37.96 -10.24 35.75
CA ASN A 797 38.43 -10.61 37.10
C ASN A 797 37.68 -11.78 37.76
N VAL A 798 37.09 -12.70 36.98
CA VAL A 798 36.45 -13.92 37.50
C VAL A 798 37.31 -15.15 37.21
N GLU A 799 37.53 -15.96 38.24
CA GLU A 799 38.10 -17.30 38.14
C GLU A 799 36.98 -18.34 38.09
N TYR A 800 37.08 -19.28 37.16
CA TYR A 800 36.10 -20.35 36.95
C TYR A 800 36.67 -21.71 37.34
N LYS A 801 35.84 -22.56 37.93
CA LYS A 801 36.16 -23.95 38.31
C LYS A 801 34.95 -24.86 38.08
N LEU A 802 35.23 -26.12 37.76
CA LEU A 802 34.23 -27.19 37.72
C LEU A 802 34.15 -27.91 39.06
N TYR A 803 32.95 -28.32 39.44
CA TYR A 803 32.66 -29.16 40.61
C TYR A 803 31.74 -30.30 40.21
N PHE A 804 31.77 -31.41 40.97
CA PHE A 804 30.67 -32.38 40.99
C PHE A 804 29.56 -31.89 41.95
N ASP A 805 28.49 -32.67 42.13
CA ASP A 805 27.42 -32.41 43.11
C ASP A 805 27.92 -32.17 44.55
N ASP A 806 29.09 -32.69 44.94
CA ASP A 806 29.76 -32.34 46.20
C ASP A 806 30.59 -31.05 46.04
N PRO A 807 30.21 -29.95 46.73
CA PRO A 807 30.76 -28.62 46.49
C PRO A 807 32.21 -28.43 46.96
N ASN A 808 32.80 -29.39 47.66
CA ASN A 808 34.05 -29.14 48.40
C ASN A 808 35.34 -29.30 47.59
N THR A 809 35.33 -30.00 46.45
CA THR A 809 36.56 -30.28 45.68
C THR A 809 36.38 -29.96 44.20
N PRO A 810 37.15 -29.01 43.64
CA PRO A 810 37.10 -28.71 42.21
C PRO A 810 37.71 -29.87 41.39
N VAL A 811 37.13 -30.11 40.22
CA VAL A 811 37.49 -31.19 39.29
C VAL A 811 38.19 -30.66 38.03
N SER A 812 38.44 -29.37 37.98
CA SER A 812 39.27 -28.69 36.98
C SER A 812 40.33 -27.83 37.68
N ASP A 813 41.37 -27.46 36.95
CA ASP A 813 42.21 -26.33 37.34
C ASP A 813 41.40 -25.03 37.31
N VAL A 814 41.89 -24.02 38.04
CA VAL A 814 41.38 -22.65 37.98
C VAL A 814 41.72 -22.05 36.62
N GLN A 815 40.74 -21.45 35.95
CA GLN A 815 40.97 -20.71 34.72
C GLN A 815 40.32 -19.33 34.79
N SER A 816 40.96 -18.35 34.16
CA SER A 816 40.44 -16.99 33.98
C SER A 816 40.80 -16.52 32.58
N GLY A 817 40.06 -15.57 32.03
CA GLY A 817 40.32 -15.02 30.70
C GLY A 817 40.08 -13.50 30.66
N PRO A 818 40.58 -12.80 29.64
CA PRO A 818 40.16 -11.44 29.36
C PRO A 818 38.64 -11.37 29.23
N GLU A 819 38.06 -10.24 29.64
CA GLU A 819 36.63 -10.00 29.50
C GLU A 819 36.17 -10.20 28.03
N GLY A 820 35.05 -10.90 27.84
CA GLY A 820 34.52 -11.22 26.51
C GLY A 820 35.14 -12.45 25.83
N SER A 821 36.21 -13.03 26.38
CA SER A 821 36.88 -14.20 25.78
C SER A 821 36.16 -15.53 26.09
N THR A 822 36.60 -16.64 25.49
CA THR A 822 36.13 -17.99 25.88
C THR A 822 37.12 -18.61 26.86
N VAL A 823 36.63 -19.06 28.02
CA VAL A 823 37.42 -19.82 29.00
C VAL A 823 37.06 -21.29 28.90
N VAL A 824 38.05 -22.18 28.77
CA VAL A 824 37.82 -23.64 28.67
C VAL A 824 38.29 -24.33 29.93
N LEU A 825 37.36 -24.93 30.66
CA LEU A 825 37.63 -25.77 31.82
C LEU A 825 37.75 -27.22 31.36
N THR A 826 38.90 -27.85 31.63
CA THR A 826 39.13 -29.27 31.33
C THR A 826 39.13 -30.06 32.62
N MET A 827 38.39 -31.18 32.65
CA MET A 827 38.41 -32.08 33.81
C MET A 827 39.79 -32.71 34.01
N LEU A 828 40.21 -32.79 35.27
CA LEU A 828 41.49 -33.38 35.69
C LEU A 828 41.52 -34.91 35.58
N ALA A 829 40.35 -35.56 35.53
CA ALA A 829 40.21 -37.00 35.46
C ALA A 829 39.21 -37.42 34.36
N PRO A 830 39.42 -38.59 33.73
CA PRO A 830 38.47 -39.16 32.77
C PRO A 830 37.17 -39.59 33.45
N VAL A 831 36.07 -39.59 32.69
CA VAL A 831 34.73 -39.92 33.16
C VAL A 831 34.29 -41.29 32.65
N TYR A 832 33.64 -42.06 33.52
CA TYR A 832 33.25 -43.44 33.27
C TYR A 832 31.75 -43.70 33.48
N GLU A 833 31.05 -42.75 34.10
CA GLU A 833 29.62 -42.78 34.40
C GLU A 833 28.99 -41.44 34.03
N ASP A 834 27.68 -41.40 33.86
CA ASP A 834 26.93 -40.15 33.78
C ASP A 834 27.21 -39.26 35.00
N ILE A 835 27.52 -38.00 34.75
CA ILE A 835 27.87 -37.02 35.79
C ILE A 835 27.14 -35.70 35.53
N ASP A 836 26.85 -35.00 36.61
CA ASP A 836 26.44 -33.60 36.55
C ASP A 836 27.59 -32.75 37.09
N LEU A 837 27.92 -31.70 36.35
CA LEU A 837 29.02 -30.79 36.66
C LEU A 837 28.46 -29.39 36.93
N HIS A 838 29.00 -28.73 37.93
CA HIS A 838 28.66 -27.36 38.29
C HIS A 838 29.80 -26.42 37.92
N VAL A 839 29.49 -25.41 37.11
CA VAL A 839 30.38 -24.29 36.83
C VAL A 839 30.20 -23.28 37.96
N ARG A 840 31.26 -23.00 38.71
CA ARG A 840 31.27 -21.92 39.70
C ARG A 840 32.27 -20.83 39.31
N GLY A 841 31.91 -19.58 39.55
CA GLY A 841 32.76 -18.41 39.33
C GLY A 841 32.99 -17.63 40.62
N GLN A 842 34.18 -17.07 40.78
CA GLN A 842 34.53 -16.24 41.93
C GLN A 842 35.36 -15.04 41.48
N LEU A 843 35.08 -13.85 42.03
CA LEU A 843 35.91 -12.66 41.84
C LEU A 843 37.32 -12.86 42.41
N ILE A 844 38.34 -12.47 41.63
CA ILE A 844 39.76 -12.52 41.99
C ILE A 844 40.08 -11.52 43.12
N VAL A 845 39.30 -10.44 43.23
CA VAL A 845 39.48 -9.36 44.20
C VAL A 845 38.25 -9.29 45.11
N GLY A 846 38.43 -9.33 46.43
CA GLY A 846 37.35 -9.28 47.42
C GLY A 846 37.52 -10.25 48.59
N THR A 847 36.51 -10.32 49.46
CA THR A 847 36.50 -11.32 50.55
C THR A 847 36.27 -12.72 49.97
N PRO A 848 37.08 -13.72 50.32
CA PRO A 848 36.91 -15.07 49.80
C PRO A 848 35.58 -15.66 50.29
N HIS A 849 34.66 -15.88 49.36
CA HIS A 849 33.42 -16.63 49.55
C HIS A 849 33.44 -17.85 48.62
N GLU A 850 32.64 -18.87 48.91
CA GLU A 850 32.44 -19.98 47.96
C GLU A 850 31.91 -19.41 46.65
N GLY A 851 32.57 -19.69 45.52
CA GLY A 851 32.17 -19.15 44.22
C GLY A 851 30.72 -19.48 43.88
N ASP A 852 30.05 -18.52 43.25
CA ASP A 852 28.64 -18.60 42.88
C ASP A 852 28.42 -19.69 41.82
N LEU A 853 27.32 -20.43 41.95
CA LEU A 853 26.89 -21.40 40.94
C LEU A 853 26.38 -20.65 39.71
N LEU A 854 27.13 -20.74 38.61
CA LEU A 854 26.80 -20.07 37.36
C LEU A 854 26.02 -20.97 36.40
N ALA A 855 26.34 -22.27 36.36
CA ALA A 855 25.63 -23.24 35.51
C ALA A 855 25.76 -24.67 36.03
N SER A 856 24.81 -25.52 35.67
CA SER A 856 24.89 -26.97 35.87
C SER A 856 24.77 -27.66 34.52
N VAL A 857 25.72 -28.55 34.21
CA VAL A 857 25.83 -29.24 32.93
C VAL A 857 25.82 -30.75 33.12
N ALA A 858 24.91 -31.42 32.42
CA ALA A 858 24.69 -32.86 32.53
C ALA A 858 25.43 -33.58 31.40
N VAL A 859 26.45 -34.37 31.73
CA VAL A 859 27.26 -35.15 30.78
C VAL A 859 26.85 -36.61 30.85
N ARG A 860 26.67 -37.22 29.68
CA ARG A 860 26.29 -38.63 29.52
C ARG A 860 27.41 -39.43 28.89
N VAL A 861 27.76 -40.55 29.49
CA VAL A 861 28.92 -41.35 29.09
C VAL A 861 28.44 -42.57 28.29
N ALA A 862 28.99 -42.73 27.09
CA ALA A 862 28.68 -43.86 26.24
C ALA A 862 29.00 -45.20 26.93
N PRO A 863 28.26 -46.28 26.61
CA PRO A 863 28.56 -47.60 27.14
C PRO A 863 30.00 -48.06 26.82
N ASN A 864 30.65 -48.69 27.79
CA ASN A 864 31.94 -49.33 27.62
C ASN A 864 31.80 -50.59 26.76
N PHE A 865 32.01 -50.45 25.45
CA PHE A 865 31.99 -51.58 24.52
C PHE A 865 33.19 -52.52 24.66
N GLY A 866 34.24 -52.14 25.41
CA GLY A 866 35.41 -52.96 25.70
C GLY A 866 35.24 -53.91 26.89
N GLN A 867 34.03 -54.01 27.45
CA GLN A 867 33.75 -54.81 28.64
C GLN A 867 33.97 -56.31 28.40
N THR A 868 34.85 -56.93 29.18
CA THR A 868 35.01 -58.38 29.15
C THR A 868 33.87 -59.04 29.91
N VAL A 869 33.31 -60.11 29.35
CA VAL A 869 32.25 -60.90 29.97
C VAL A 869 32.82 -62.30 30.25
N THR A 870 32.66 -62.78 31.47
CA THR A 870 33.10 -64.12 31.86
C THR A 870 31.89 -65.00 32.19
N LEU A 871 32.04 -66.30 31.95
CA LEU A 871 31.09 -67.31 32.38
C LEU A 871 31.72 -68.11 33.52
N ASP A 872 30.94 -68.38 34.56
CA ASP A 872 31.36 -69.20 35.69
C ASP A 872 31.65 -70.65 35.24
N ALA A 873 30.86 -71.17 34.27
CA ALA A 873 31.15 -72.40 33.54
C ALA A 873 30.73 -72.29 32.07
N GLY A 874 31.65 -72.55 31.13
CA GLY A 874 31.36 -72.48 29.68
C GLY A 874 30.59 -73.68 29.12
N VAL A 875 30.61 -74.82 29.79
CA VAL A 875 29.85 -76.03 29.43
C VAL A 875 29.22 -76.60 30.70
N VAL A 876 27.91 -76.77 30.69
CA VAL A 876 27.14 -77.28 31.83
C VAL A 876 26.42 -78.57 31.44
N ALA A 877 26.11 -79.40 32.43
CA ALA A 877 25.30 -80.60 32.21
C ALA A 877 23.91 -80.21 31.67
N PHE A 878 23.27 -81.10 30.91
CA PHE A 878 21.93 -80.87 30.36
C PHE A 878 20.93 -80.53 31.49
N GLY A 879 20.34 -79.34 31.43
CA GLY A 879 19.45 -78.80 32.48
C GLY A 879 20.16 -78.03 33.62
N GLY A 880 21.49 -77.97 33.63
CA GLY A 880 22.28 -77.14 34.56
C GLY A 880 22.35 -75.68 34.10
N GLY A 881 22.43 -74.75 35.06
CA GLY A 881 22.63 -73.31 34.80
C GLY A 881 24.10 -72.89 34.91
N THR A 882 24.44 -71.76 34.31
CA THR A 882 25.73 -71.06 34.45
C THR A 882 25.46 -69.58 34.72
N MET A 883 26.41 -68.87 35.35
CA MET A 883 26.31 -67.43 35.61
C MET A 883 27.21 -66.65 34.64
N LEU A 884 26.63 -65.63 34.02
CA LEU A 884 27.38 -64.60 33.29
C LEU A 884 27.78 -63.51 34.27
N VAL A 885 29.07 -63.21 34.36
CA VAL A 885 29.63 -62.18 35.21
C VAL A 885 30.21 -61.08 34.33
N LEU A 886 29.74 -59.85 34.54
CA LEU A 886 30.32 -58.64 33.97
C LEU A 886 31.04 -57.91 35.10
N PRO A 887 32.40 -57.94 35.17
CA PRO A 887 33.14 -57.09 36.10
C PRO A 887 33.00 -55.61 35.69
N ASN A 888 33.09 -54.65 36.62
CA ASN A 888 33.15 -53.21 36.30
C ASN A 888 31.99 -52.66 35.43
N THR A 889 30.75 -53.10 35.68
CA THR A 889 29.56 -52.57 35.00
C THR A 889 29.39 -51.09 35.26
N GLN A 890 28.95 -50.35 34.24
CA GLN A 890 28.49 -48.97 34.41
C GLN A 890 27.10 -48.96 35.03
N ALA A 891 26.91 -48.18 36.09
CA ALA A 891 25.64 -48.01 36.77
C ALA A 891 24.59 -47.34 35.85
N SER A 892 25.05 -46.45 34.97
CA SER A 892 24.24 -45.73 33.96
C SER A 892 23.76 -46.61 32.80
N VAL A 893 24.34 -47.79 32.59
CA VAL A 893 24.05 -48.68 31.45
C VAL A 893 23.18 -49.87 31.87
N ARG A 894 22.12 -50.14 31.11
CA ARG A 894 21.31 -51.36 31.28
C ARG A 894 21.84 -52.50 30.40
N TYR A 895 22.33 -53.54 31.05
CA TYR A 895 22.77 -54.76 30.39
C TYR A 895 21.60 -55.76 30.21
N ARG A 896 21.51 -56.42 29.04
CA ARG A 896 20.58 -57.52 28.79
C ARG A 896 21.31 -58.73 28.21
N VAL A 897 20.95 -59.92 28.70
CA VAL A 897 21.51 -61.19 28.22
C VAL A 897 20.62 -61.76 27.12
N TRP A 898 21.23 -62.21 26.02
CA TRP A 898 20.57 -62.89 24.91
C TRP A 898 21.16 -64.28 24.72
N GLY A 899 20.32 -65.29 24.53
CA GLY A 899 20.73 -66.67 24.28
C GLY A 899 20.30 -67.14 22.90
N ARG A 900 21.16 -67.89 22.20
CA ARG A 900 20.82 -68.63 20.97
C ARG A 900 21.24 -70.08 21.08
N THR A 901 20.61 -70.93 20.27
CA THR A 901 21.05 -72.33 20.15
C THR A 901 22.31 -72.39 19.28
N ILE A 902 23.35 -73.09 19.74
CA ILE A 902 24.62 -73.25 19.04
C ILE A 902 24.61 -74.62 18.35
N ALA A 903 24.96 -74.68 17.06
CA ALA A 903 25.07 -75.94 16.32
C ALA A 903 26.37 -76.69 16.70
N ALA A 904 26.37 -78.02 16.62
CA ALA A 904 27.54 -78.83 16.97
C ALA A 904 28.81 -78.46 16.16
N SER A 905 28.66 -77.92 14.95
CA SER A 905 29.76 -77.43 14.10
C SER A 905 30.39 -76.12 14.59
N GLU A 906 29.70 -75.35 15.42
CA GLU A 906 30.18 -74.10 16.01
C GLU A 906 30.90 -74.33 17.36
N PHE A 907 30.93 -75.60 17.83
CA PHE A 907 31.54 -75.99 19.10
C PHE A 907 33.01 -76.40 18.89
N VAL A 908 33.95 -75.66 19.46
CA VAL A 908 35.39 -75.91 19.35
C VAL A 908 35.89 -76.69 20.58
N PHE A 909 36.42 -77.90 20.38
CA PHE A 909 36.80 -78.84 21.46
C PHE A 909 38.27 -78.74 21.95
N THR A 910 39.06 -77.81 21.42
CA THR A 910 40.52 -77.80 21.64
C THR A 910 41.04 -76.43 22.08
N VAL A 911 40.97 -76.12 23.38
CA VAL A 911 41.86 -75.18 24.06
C VAL A 911 42.00 -75.61 25.53
N ASP A 912 43.23 -75.65 26.06
CA ASP A 912 43.54 -76.04 27.46
C ASP A 912 43.15 -74.97 28.51
N GLU A 913 42.58 -73.85 28.09
CA GLU A 913 41.91 -72.87 28.97
C GLU A 913 40.63 -72.36 28.28
N PRO A 914 39.56 -72.03 29.03
CA PRO A 914 38.33 -71.51 28.44
C PRO A 914 38.57 -70.10 27.88
N ALA A 915 38.90 -70.01 26.59
CA ALA A 915 38.95 -68.76 25.86
C ALA A 915 37.55 -68.41 25.32
N PHE A 916 37.00 -67.27 25.74
CA PHE A 916 35.74 -66.73 25.21
C PHE A 916 36.00 -65.97 23.92
N ALA A 917 35.25 -66.27 22.85
CA ALA A 917 35.28 -65.47 21.64
C ALA A 917 34.26 -64.32 21.75
N VAL A 918 34.73 -63.08 21.63
CA VAL A 918 33.86 -61.92 21.45
C VAL A 918 33.42 -61.88 19.99
N ILE A 919 32.13 -62.10 19.72
CA ILE A 919 31.58 -62.02 18.38
C ILE A 919 30.75 -60.73 18.31
N PRO A 920 31.06 -59.78 17.40
CA PRO A 920 30.22 -58.61 17.20
C PRO A 920 28.83 -59.05 16.73
N VAL A 921 27.80 -58.74 17.51
CA VAL A 921 26.42 -58.89 17.09
C VAL A 921 26.06 -57.65 16.30
N GLN A 922 25.71 -57.79 15.02
CA GLN A 922 25.16 -56.66 14.26
C GLN A 922 23.73 -56.39 14.75
N GLY A 923 23.61 -55.38 15.61
CA GLY A 923 22.39 -54.67 15.93
C GLY A 923 22.77 -53.22 16.18
N GLU A 924 22.06 -52.28 15.56
CA GLU A 924 22.20 -50.86 15.87
C GLU A 924 21.87 -50.67 17.35
N GLY A 925 22.88 -50.37 18.16
CA GLY A 925 22.62 -49.74 19.44
C GLY A 925 22.09 -48.35 19.13
N GLU A 926 20.77 -48.19 19.10
CA GLU A 926 20.18 -46.86 19.19
C GLU A 926 20.66 -46.24 20.50
N ALA A 927 21.52 -45.23 20.40
CA ALA A 927 21.66 -44.25 21.47
C ALA A 927 20.31 -43.53 21.55
N LEU A 928 19.60 -43.69 22.68
CA LEU A 928 18.46 -42.83 23.01
C LEU A 928 18.96 -41.45 23.43
#